data_AF-A0A378IGQ8-F1
#
_entry.id   AF-A0A378IGQ8-F1
#
_cell.length_a   1.000
_cell.length_b   1.000
_cell.length_c   1.000
_cell.angle_alpha   90.00
_cell.angle_beta   90.00
_cell.angle_gamma   90.00
#
_symmetry.space_group_name_H-M   'P 1'
#
loop_
_entity.id
_entity.type
_entity.pdbx_description
1 polymer ?
#
loop_
_entity_poly.entity_id
_entity_poly.type
_entity_poly.pdbx_seq_one_letter_code
_entity_poly.pdbx_strand_id
1 'polypeptide(L)'
;MPSNVSSEQIHNHNCYLYLRAITNEKQLPESIQSILPKRLGYQLNIVLKQNQYEPDYRYADLYRDFFAFIDSESEKIASRKKSLEDQLSVLKTRQGLRPHPQVFGDARERLNDPSRHSSQQEITVLQQQIHELEAFIHNIYANNNLILDATFETIKHIPANHKPTDKKIEKVIQAQLADKGNKRVNDAPSPADNQSLPSRVNATFGRNYKPQHNTLSTERRYQYNKDKKGPQELRFGTQAQRQDGQTKVSPAFKLWLKNQPSTTIASMFSPSSPAQRITHIYFNNLGRDRSDPEGLSERRMTQALENLENEHDNLAVITLPADKGLFAANDYQTTTENLNFDQEFQRLFNIATNNSSEAIKDFYISPSVRTMIYGDKEQETVNKLLSLSFSKMGAAADKPLSKAQRQAIWFDFNKYAFPNLAIETLDPKTFNFTCKDAIDRAGVSSAYYNLMKSIELENPMSREEFECGLHAAPAMVKGRGMNHHVELLWNAIDFYINANYEKLRGQVPWLVQWRDDNCPHNRAQEVLRIRIQQARIDLDKATCDFPLKKDQIAQTARLIDMIEEQAKKNTSGNRLLLQAVSDSIDLIENPSPRKVNSYKNLADRLEVKNPTWRAIGGIMKIIAGMITYAFSPKLLHSGIATFKTAQNAEQRKQIQLAMKKMIQKNEEEEIQPGHSTPIVG
;
A
#
# COMPACT_ATOMS: atom_id res chain seq x y z
N MET A 1 10.00 20.17 10.70
CA MET A 1 10.25 20.32 9.25
C MET A 1 9.57 21.60 8.77
N PRO A 2 10.21 22.43 7.93
CA PRO A 2 9.58 23.63 7.36
C PRO A 2 8.34 23.24 6.54
N SER A 3 7.33 24.11 6.52
CA SER A 3 5.99 23.84 5.99
C SER A 3 5.90 23.67 4.47
N ASN A 4 7.00 23.79 3.73
CA ASN A 4 7.06 23.70 2.27
C ASN A 4 8.28 22.86 1.83
N VAL A 5 8.22 21.53 1.97
CA VAL A 5 9.22 20.63 1.37
C VAL A 5 8.76 20.23 -0.03
N SER A 6 9.62 20.38 -1.03
CA SER A 6 9.32 20.05 -2.43
C SER A 6 9.55 18.57 -2.75
N SER A 7 9.02 18.11 -3.88
CA SER A 7 9.23 16.73 -4.33
C SER A 7 10.71 16.42 -4.62
N GLU A 8 11.45 17.37 -5.20
CA GLU A 8 12.91 17.31 -5.39
C GLU A 8 13.64 17.15 -4.05
N GLN A 9 13.30 17.96 -3.04
CA GLN A 9 13.93 17.90 -1.72
C GLN A 9 13.65 16.56 -1.01
N ILE A 10 12.40 16.08 -1.07
CA ILE A 10 12.01 14.77 -0.53
C ILE A 10 12.80 13.66 -1.24
N HIS A 11 12.87 13.70 -2.57
CA HIS A 11 13.57 12.67 -3.33
C HIS A 11 15.06 12.62 -2.99
N ASN A 12 15.71 13.78 -2.95
CA ASN A 12 17.12 13.87 -2.60
C ASN A 12 17.39 13.35 -1.19
N HIS A 13 16.56 13.71 -0.21
CA HIS A 13 16.65 13.20 1.15
C HIS A 13 16.41 11.69 1.22
N ASN A 14 15.43 11.17 0.48
CA ASN A 14 15.15 9.74 0.44
C ASN A 14 16.30 8.94 -0.20
N CYS A 15 16.95 9.47 -1.24
CA CYS A 15 18.15 8.86 -1.80
C CYS A 15 19.31 8.85 -0.80
N TYR A 16 19.49 9.91 -0.01
CA TYR A 16 20.46 9.92 1.10
C TYR A 16 20.16 8.80 2.12
N LEU A 17 18.92 8.68 2.58
CA LEU A 17 18.51 7.64 3.53
C LEU A 17 18.76 6.23 2.98
N TYR A 18 18.41 6.00 1.71
CA TYR A 18 18.66 4.73 1.04
C TYR A 18 20.16 4.39 1.00
N LEU A 19 20.98 5.31 0.51
CA LEU A 19 22.41 5.11 0.32
C LEU A 19 23.12 4.92 1.66
N ARG A 20 22.68 5.59 2.72
CA ARG A 20 23.23 5.38 4.07
C ARG A 20 22.88 4.03 4.67
N ALA A 21 21.74 3.47 4.32
CA ALA A 21 21.27 2.18 4.83
C ALA A 21 21.74 0.97 4.00
N ILE A 22 22.48 1.19 2.90
CA ILE A 22 22.95 0.08 2.04
C ILE A 22 23.97 -0.84 2.74
N THR A 23 24.65 -0.34 3.79
CA THR A 23 25.61 -1.11 4.60
C THR A 23 25.37 -0.90 6.09
N ASN A 24 25.51 -1.96 6.89
CA ASN A 24 25.33 -1.87 8.35
C ASN A 24 26.48 -1.10 9.04
N GLU A 25 27.71 -1.20 8.53
CA GLU A 25 28.92 -0.66 9.17
C GLU A 25 29.33 0.73 8.69
N LYS A 26 28.46 1.40 7.90
CA LYS A 26 28.78 2.68 7.24
C LYS A 26 30.05 2.61 6.37
N GLN A 27 30.39 1.44 5.87
CA GLN A 27 31.52 1.19 4.98
C GLN A 27 31.11 0.14 3.95
N LEU A 28 31.56 0.34 2.71
CA LEU A 28 31.35 -0.64 1.65
C LEU A 28 32.23 -1.87 1.91
N PRO A 29 31.74 -3.09 1.63
CA PRO A 29 32.59 -4.28 1.70
C PRO A 29 33.83 -4.11 0.82
N GLU A 30 34.99 -4.55 1.31
CA GLU A 30 36.27 -4.44 0.57
C GLU A 30 36.18 -5.08 -0.82
N SER A 31 35.45 -6.19 -0.92
CA SER A 31 35.14 -6.89 -2.17
C SER A 31 34.44 -6.00 -3.20
N ILE A 32 33.54 -5.12 -2.76
CA ILE A 32 32.84 -4.15 -3.61
C ILE A 32 33.74 -2.94 -3.92
N GLN A 33 34.50 -2.44 -2.95
CA GLN A 33 35.42 -1.32 -3.17
C GLN A 33 36.43 -1.61 -4.29
N SER A 34 36.89 -2.86 -4.40
CA SER A 34 37.87 -3.29 -5.40
C SER A 34 37.39 -3.21 -6.86
N ILE A 35 36.07 -3.27 -7.08
CA ILE A 35 35.46 -3.28 -8.41
C ILE A 35 34.69 -1.98 -8.74
N LEU A 36 34.45 -1.13 -7.74
CA LEU A 36 33.75 0.13 -7.91
C LEU A 36 34.59 1.13 -8.72
N PRO A 37 33.97 1.90 -9.64
CA PRO A 37 34.63 3.06 -10.24
C PRO A 37 35.10 4.03 -9.15
N LYS A 38 36.37 4.47 -9.22
CA LYS A 38 37.01 5.31 -8.19
C LYS A 38 36.15 6.50 -7.76
N ARG A 39 35.53 7.20 -8.72
CA ARG A 39 34.64 8.35 -8.48
C ARG A 39 33.39 7.95 -7.69
N LEU A 40 32.70 6.90 -8.12
CA LEU A 40 31.49 6.41 -7.47
C LEU A 40 31.81 5.92 -6.04
N GLY A 41 32.88 5.15 -5.87
CA GLY A 41 33.33 4.68 -4.56
C GLY A 41 33.67 5.82 -3.60
N TYR A 42 34.35 6.87 -4.07
CA TYR A 42 34.63 8.06 -3.27
C TYR A 42 33.35 8.77 -2.80
N GLN A 43 32.40 8.99 -3.71
CA GLN A 43 31.14 9.65 -3.40
C GLN A 43 30.28 8.83 -2.43
N LEU A 44 30.18 7.51 -2.61
CA LEU A 44 29.46 6.63 -1.67
C LEU A 44 30.10 6.66 -0.27
N ASN A 45 31.43 6.62 -0.20
CA ASN A 45 32.15 6.69 1.08
C ASN A 45 31.93 8.01 1.81
N ILE A 46 31.77 9.14 1.11
CA ILE A 46 31.36 10.40 1.73
C ILE A 46 29.98 10.23 2.37
N VAL A 47 28.99 9.77 1.60
CA VAL A 47 27.61 9.65 2.07
C VAL A 47 27.47 8.67 3.25
N LEU A 48 28.18 7.55 3.21
CA LEU A 48 28.15 6.57 4.31
C LEU A 48 28.69 7.16 5.63
N LYS A 49 29.71 8.02 5.54
CA LYS A 49 30.34 8.69 6.69
C LYS A 49 29.63 9.98 7.12
N GLN A 50 28.69 10.50 6.33
CA GLN A 50 27.92 11.69 6.70
C GLN A 50 27.05 11.41 7.93
N ASN A 51 27.11 12.34 8.89
CA ASN A 51 26.27 12.27 10.09
C ASN A 51 24.90 12.91 9.87
N GLN A 52 24.79 13.83 8.91
CA GLN A 52 23.60 14.62 8.63
C GLN A 52 23.38 14.74 7.12
N TYR A 53 22.13 14.97 6.72
CA TYR A 53 21.74 15.21 5.34
C TYR A 53 22.21 16.61 4.88
N GLU A 54 22.84 16.69 3.71
CA GLU A 54 23.29 17.95 3.09
C GLU A 54 22.40 18.31 1.89
N PRO A 55 21.48 19.29 1.99
CA PRO A 55 20.48 19.55 0.96
C PRO A 55 21.00 19.86 -0.44
N ASP A 56 22.22 20.41 -0.55
CA ASP A 56 22.85 20.77 -1.83
C ASP A 56 23.66 19.64 -2.46
N TYR A 57 23.81 18.50 -1.77
CA TYR A 57 24.48 17.32 -2.33
C TYR A 57 23.52 16.52 -3.22
N ARG A 58 24.04 16.00 -4.34
CA ARG A 58 23.27 15.38 -5.42
C ARG A 58 23.04 13.87 -5.18
N TYR A 59 22.30 13.53 -4.14
CA TYR A 59 22.09 12.13 -3.75
C TYR A 59 21.27 11.33 -4.77
N ALA A 60 20.32 11.95 -5.47
CA ALA A 60 19.52 11.23 -6.47
C ALA A 60 20.36 10.84 -7.69
N ASP A 61 21.29 11.69 -8.11
CA ASP A 61 22.25 11.33 -9.16
C ASP A 61 23.18 10.21 -8.70
N LEU A 62 23.69 10.28 -7.46
CA LEU A 62 24.53 9.23 -6.89
C LEU A 62 23.79 7.89 -6.78
N TYR A 63 22.51 7.91 -6.40
CA TYR A 63 21.65 6.72 -6.36
C TYR A 63 21.49 6.09 -7.75
N ARG A 64 21.20 6.90 -8.77
CA ARG A 64 21.08 6.43 -10.14
C ARG A 64 22.38 5.79 -10.63
N ASP A 65 23.51 6.44 -10.38
CA ASP A 65 24.83 5.96 -10.78
C ASP A 65 25.20 4.67 -10.02
N PHE A 66 24.83 4.56 -8.74
CA PHE A 66 24.96 3.34 -7.95
C PHE A 66 24.16 2.18 -8.57
N PHE A 67 22.87 2.37 -8.87
CA PHE A 67 22.05 1.30 -9.45
C PHE A 67 22.47 0.94 -10.88
N ALA A 68 22.93 1.91 -11.67
CA ALA A 68 23.52 1.66 -12.96
C ALA A 68 24.74 0.73 -12.85
N PHE A 69 25.63 0.99 -11.87
CA PHE A 69 26.77 0.13 -11.56
C PHE A 69 26.32 -1.28 -11.15
N ILE A 70 25.39 -1.40 -10.20
CA ILE A 70 24.91 -2.71 -9.74
C ILE A 70 24.34 -3.53 -10.91
N ASP A 71 23.49 -2.94 -11.75
CA ASP A 71 22.93 -3.62 -12.92
C ASP A 71 24.01 -4.04 -13.93
N SER A 72 25.00 -3.18 -14.22
CA SER A 72 26.04 -3.48 -15.21
C SER A 72 27.08 -4.48 -14.70
N GLU A 73 27.32 -4.51 -13.38
CA GLU A 73 28.40 -5.29 -12.75
C GLU A 73 27.89 -6.48 -11.94
N SER A 74 26.59 -6.81 -12.05
CA SER A 74 25.97 -7.92 -11.32
C SER A 74 26.72 -9.26 -11.50
N GLU A 75 27.21 -9.53 -12.70
CA GLU A 75 28.01 -10.73 -12.98
C GLU A 75 29.37 -10.69 -12.29
N LYS A 76 30.08 -9.55 -12.32
CA LYS A 76 31.38 -9.41 -11.64
C LYS A 76 31.22 -9.51 -10.12
N ILE A 77 30.15 -8.96 -9.56
CA ILE A 77 29.82 -9.09 -8.14
C ILE A 77 29.58 -10.58 -7.78
N ALA A 78 28.79 -11.29 -8.59
CA ALA A 78 28.55 -12.73 -8.40
C ALA A 78 29.85 -13.55 -8.49
N SER A 79 30.70 -13.27 -9.49
CA SER A 79 32.00 -13.93 -9.64
C SER A 79 32.93 -13.65 -8.47
N ARG A 80 32.91 -12.43 -7.91
CA ARG A 80 33.71 -12.08 -6.73
C ARG A 80 33.24 -12.87 -5.51
N LYS A 81 31.93 -12.97 -5.27
CA LYS A 81 31.36 -13.80 -4.19
C LYS A 81 31.83 -15.24 -4.32
N LYS A 82 31.64 -15.84 -5.51
CA LYS A 82 32.05 -17.23 -5.78
C LYS A 82 33.56 -17.44 -5.55
N SER A 83 34.39 -16.50 -5.98
CA SER A 83 35.85 -16.57 -5.76
C SER A 83 36.22 -16.59 -4.27
N LEU A 84 35.53 -15.82 -3.43
CA LEU A 84 35.75 -15.84 -1.98
C LEU A 84 35.29 -17.17 -1.36
N GLU A 85 34.15 -17.70 -1.80
CA GLU A 85 33.64 -19.01 -1.37
C GLU A 85 34.58 -20.16 -1.75
N ASP A 86 35.12 -20.14 -2.97
CA ASP A 86 36.09 -21.12 -3.45
C ASP A 86 37.38 -21.07 -2.61
N GLN A 87 37.89 -19.86 -2.31
CA GLN A 87 39.06 -19.67 -1.44
C GLN A 87 38.81 -20.21 -0.03
N LEU A 88 37.63 -19.93 0.54
CA LEU A 88 37.22 -20.43 1.85
C LEU A 88 37.14 -21.96 1.87
N SER A 89 36.59 -22.57 0.81
CA SER A 89 36.48 -24.03 0.66
C SER A 89 37.85 -24.72 0.60
N VAL A 90 38.79 -24.13 -0.15
CA VAL A 90 40.18 -24.63 -0.24
C VAL A 90 40.87 -24.55 1.14
N LEU A 91 40.73 -23.44 1.87
CA LEU A 91 41.32 -23.29 3.19
C LEU A 91 40.73 -24.25 4.23
N LYS A 92 39.40 -24.43 4.25
CA LYS A 92 38.73 -25.42 5.12
C LYS A 92 39.19 -26.84 4.81
N THR A 93 39.29 -27.20 3.54
CA THR A 93 39.78 -28.53 3.10
C THR A 93 41.23 -28.75 3.55
N ARG A 94 42.10 -27.75 3.40
CA ARG A 94 43.49 -27.81 3.89
C ARG A 94 43.57 -27.97 5.41
N GLN A 95 42.68 -27.33 6.16
CA GLN A 95 42.62 -27.47 7.61
C GLN A 95 42.16 -28.88 8.03
N GLY A 96 41.17 -29.46 7.33
CA GLY A 96 40.64 -30.80 7.60
C GLY A 96 41.56 -31.96 7.17
N LEU A 97 42.41 -31.75 6.16
CA LEU A 97 43.40 -32.74 5.68
C LEU A 97 44.70 -32.75 6.50
N ARG A 98 44.88 -31.84 7.48
CA ARG A 98 46.06 -31.92 8.37
C ARG A 98 45.92 -33.21 9.19
N PRO A 99 46.87 -34.17 9.09
CA PRO A 99 46.74 -35.46 9.74
C PRO A 99 46.54 -35.27 11.24
N HIS A 100 45.55 -35.98 11.79
CA HIS A 100 45.44 -36.14 13.23
C HIS A 100 46.72 -36.87 13.67
N PRO A 101 47.64 -36.25 14.44
CA PRO A 101 48.85 -36.94 14.85
C PRO A 101 48.41 -37.96 15.88
N GLN A 102 48.29 -39.22 15.46
CA GLN A 102 48.31 -40.32 16.39
C GLN A 102 49.74 -40.40 16.95
N VAL A 103 49.82 -40.40 18.29
CA VAL A 103 50.95 -40.88 19.11
C VAL A 103 52.01 -39.82 19.55
N PHE A 104 52.02 -39.57 20.87
CA PHE A 104 53.04 -38.98 21.77
C PHE A 104 53.82 -37.72 21.31
N GLY A 105 53.34 -36.55 21.73
CA GLY A 105 54.11 -35.29 21.66
C GLY A 105 53.36 -34.17 22.39
N ASP A 106 54.09 -33.46 23.25
CA ASP A 106 53.66 -32.57 24.34
C ASP A 106 52.45 -31.66 24.03
N ALA A 107 51.45 -31.63 24.91
CA ALA A 107 50.21 -30.86 24.71
C ALA A 107 50.46 -29.33 24.69
N ARG A 108 51.63 -28.88 25.16
CA ARG A 108 52.01 -27.47 25.29
C ARG A 108 52.51 -26.86 23.97
N GLU A 109 53.10 -27.65 23.06
CA GLU A 109 53.48 -27.18 21.70
C GLU A 109 52.26 -27.06 20.77
N ARG A 110 51.18 -27.80 21.05
CA ARG A 110 49.96 -27.83 20.22
C ARG A 110 49.14 -26.53 20.29
N LEU A 111 49.27 -25.76 21.37
CA LEU A 111 48.58 -24.49 21.57
C LEU A 111 49.31 -23.30 20.94
N ASN A 112 50.58 -23.46 20.53
CA ASN A 112 51.42 -22.38 20.05
C ASN A 112 51.85 -22.52 18.57
N ASP A 113 51.26 -23.43 17.78
CA ASP A 113 51.56 -23.56 16.34
C ASP A 113 51.07 -22.30 15.57
N PRO A 114 51.97 -21.38 15.18
CA PRO A 114 51.60 -20.11 14.55
C PRO A 114 50.90 -20.33 13.20
N SER A 115 51.17 -21.47 12.55
CA SER A 115 50.59 -21.82 11.25
C SER A 115 49.10 -22.18 11.32
N ARG A 116 48.63 -22.69 12.47
CA ARG A 116 47.20 -22.97 12.71
C ARG A 116 46.43 -21.71 13.05
N HIS A 117 47.03 -20.82 13.84
CA HIS A 117 46.44 -19.52 14.16
C HIS A 117 46.31 -18.62 12.92
N SER A 118 47.31 -18.59 12.03
CA SER A 118 47.24 -17.85 10.75
C SER A 118 46.10 -18.35 9.85
N SER A 119 45.97 -19.67 9.66
CA SER A 119 44.90 -20.22 8.80
C SER A 119 43.50 -20.01 9.36
N GLN A 120 43.31 -20.06 10.69
CA GLN A 120 42.00 -19.79 11.30
C GLN A 120 41.62 -18.30 11.20
N GLN A 121 42.59 -17.39 11.33
CA GLN A 121 42.39 -15.97 11.10
C GLN A 121 41.98 -15.69 9.66
N GLU A 122 42.68 -16.27 8.67
CA GLU A 122 42.33 -16.16 7.24
C GLU A 122 40.90 -16.67 6.95
N ILE A 123 40.53 -17.83 7.49
CA ILE A 123 39.17 -18.38 7.36
C ILE A 123 38.12 -17.41 7.93
N THR A 124 38.41 -16.80 9.08
CA THR A 124 37.50 -15.86 9.74
C THR A 124 37.35 -14.58 8.90
N VAL A 125 38.45 -14.06 8.36
CA VAL A 125 38.43 -12.88 7.47
C VAL A 125 37.62 -13.16 6.20
N LEU A 126 37.80 -14.31 5.56
CA LEU A 126 37.03 -14.65 4.35
C LEU A 126 35.54 -14.86 4.67
N GLN A 127 35.20 -15.50 5.78
CA GLN A 127 33.81 -15.64 6.21
C GLN A 127 33.16 -14.28 6.43
N GLN A 128 33.88 -13.35 7.08
CA GLN A 128 33.41 -12.00 7.29
C GLN A 128 33.23 -11.25 5.95
N GLN A 129 34.20 -11.31 5.04
CA GLN A 129 34.09 -10.68 3.71
C GLN A 129 32.92 -11.24 2.87
N ILE A 130 32.67 -12.54 2.94
CA ILE A 130 31.50 -13.16 2.30
C ILE A 130 30.22 -12.63 2.95
N HIS A 131 30.13 -12.66 4.28
CA HIS A 131 28.96 -12.21 5.02
C HIS A 131 28.63 -10.73 4.75
N GLU A 132 29.63 -9.85 4.75
CA GLU A 132 29.49 -8.43 4.41
C GLU A 132 28.99 -8.23 2.97
N LEU A 133 29.52 -8.99 2.01
CA LEU A 133 29.09 -8.94 0.62
C LEU A 133 27.64 -9.44 0.47
N GLU A 134 27.28 -10.53 1.15
CA GLU A 134 25.92 -11.05 1.15
C GLU A 134 24.92 -10.07 1.76
N ALA A 135 25.28 -9.44 2.89
CA ALA A 135 24.48 -8.41 3.54
C ALA A 135 24.30 -7.19 2.63
N PHE A 136 25.38 -6.74 1.98
CA PHE A 136 25.31 -5.66 1.00
C PHE A 136 24.37 -5.99 -0.17
N ILE A 137 24.49 -7.17 -0.77
CA ILE A 137 23.60 -7.59 -1.87
C ILE A 137 22.16 -7.64 -1.37
N HIS A 138 21.91 -8.22 -0.20
CA HIS A 138 20.58 -8.31 0.40
C HIS A 138 19.93 -6.93 0.58
N ASN A 139 20.68 -5.96 1.11
CA ASN A 139 20.26 -4.58 1.38
C ASN A 139 19.95 -3.76 0.11
N ILE A 140 20.25 -4.25 -1.09
CA ILE A 140 19.84 -3.58 -2.35
C ILE A 140 18.30 -3.52 -2.43
N TYR A 141 17.61 -4.58 -1.99
CA TYR A 141 16.15 -4.65 -2.01
C TYR A 141 15.53 -4.67 -0.61
N ALA A 142 16.13 -5.37 0.34
CA ALA A 142 15.71 -5.40 1.75
C ALA A 142 16.36 -4.26 2.54
N ASN A 143 16.11 -3.03 2.08
CA ASN A 143 16.76 -1.83 2.63
C ASN A 143 15.88 -1.20 3.72
N ASN A 144 16.29 -1.33 4.98
CA ASN A 144 15.64 -0.67 6.11
C ASN A 144 16.07 0.80 6.25
N ASN A 145 15.53 1.66 5.38
CA ASN A 145 15.88 3.09 5.31
C ASN A 145 14.86 4.05 5.93
N LEU A 146 13.71 3.57 6.41
CA LEU A 146 12.63 4.39 7.00
C LEU A 146 12.10 5.50 6.07
N ILE A 147 12.31 5.37 4.74
CA ILE A 147 11.94 6.40 3.76
C ILE A 147 10.43 6.63 3.73
N LEU A 148 9.63 5.56 3.88
CA LEU A 148 8.18 5.67 3.90
C LEU A 148 7.71 6.51 5.09
N ASP A 149 8.26 6.26 6.28
CA ASP A 149 7.96 7.03 7.49
C ASP A 149 8.36 8.50 7.34
N ALA A 150 9.60 8.76 6.91
CA ALA A 150 10.11 10.12 6.69
C ALA A 150 9.29 10.90 5.65
N THR A 151 8.87 10.23 4.58
CA THR A 151 8.00 10.84 3.56
C THR A 151 6.61 11.11 4.13
N PHE A 152 6.04 10.15 4.86
CA PHE A 152 4.71 10.29 5.43
C PHE A 152 4.63 11.43 6.43
N GLU A 153 5.62 11.60 7.31
CA GLU A 153 5.64 12.72 8.27
C GLU A 153 5.52 14.10 7.60
N THR A 154 6.01 14.23 6.36
CA THR A 154 5.87 15.48 5.59
C THR A 154 4.44 15.75 5.13
N ILE A 155 3.67 14.69 4.86
CA ILE A 155 2.31 14.77 4.30
C ILE A 155 1.21 14.38 5.31
N LYS A 156 1.56 13.87 6.50
CA LYS A 156 0.67 13.22 7.49
C LYS A 156 -0.58 14.04 7.83
N HIS A 157 -0.41 15.36 7.92
CA HIS A 157 -1.51 16.28 8.23
C HIS A 157 -2.59 16.33 7.14
N ILE A 158 -2.31 15.91 5.90
CA ILE A 158 -3.27 15.91 4.79
C ILE A 158 -4.30 14.77 4.94
N PRO A 159 -3.92 13.46 4.96
CA PRO A 159 -4.88 12.38 5.15
C PRO A 159 -5.58 12.44 6.51
N ALA A 160 -4.89 12.89 7.56
CA ALA A 160 -5.49 13.04 8.90
C ALA A 160 -6.64 14.07 8.94
N ASN A 161 -6.66 15.02 8.01
CA ASN A 161 -7.68 16.07 7.92
C ASN A 161 -8.58 15.93 6.68
N HIS A 162 -8.40 14.89 5.87
CA HIS A 162 -9.18 14.73 4.66
C HIS A 162 -10.64 14.47 4.99
N LYS A 163 -11.53 15.23 4.37
CA LYS A 163 -12.98 15.12 4.55
C LYS A 163 -13.69 14.82 3.24
N PRO A 164 -14.95 14.31 3.30
CA PRO A 164 -15.70 13.91 2.13
C PRO A 164 -15.93 15.08 1.17
N THR A 165 -15.78 16.32 1.59
CA THR A 165 -15.99 17.46 0.69
C THR A 165 -14.75 17.97 0.00
N ASP A 166 -13.59 17.45 0.37
CA ASP A 166 -12.32 18.03 -0.03
C ASP A 166 -11.98 17.64 -1.47
N LYS A 167 -10.98 18.32 -2.02
CA LYS A 167 -10.34 17.91 -3.27
C LYS A 167 -9.72 16.53 -3.07
N LYS A 168 -9.65 15.72 -4.14
CA LYS A 168 -9.01 14.40 -4.09
C LYS A 168 -7.63 14.51 -3.45
N ILE A 169 -7.33 13.64 -2.49
CA ILE A 169 -6.08 13.64 -1.72
C ILE A 169 -4.84 13.61 -2.62
N GLU A 170 -4.93 12.92 -3.77
CA GLU A 170 -3.95 12.94 -4.86
C GLU A 170 -3.47 14.36 -5.18
N LYS A 171 -4.41 15.28 -5.41
CA LYS A 171 -4.16 16.66 -5.84
C LYS A 171 -3.72 17.56 -4.70
N VAL A 172 -4.17 17.29 -3.48
CA VAL A 172 -3.77 18.07 -2.31
C VAL A 172 -2.29 17.82 -1.99
N ILE A 173 -1.88 16.55 -1.93
CA ILE A 173 -0.47 16.18 -1.76
C ILE A 173 0.36 16.67 -2.95
N GLN A 174 -0.15 16.55 -4.19
CA GLN A 174 0.56 17.06 -5.37
C GLN A 174 0.81 18.58 -5.31
N ALA A 175 -0.14 19.35 -4.81
CA ALA A 175 0.02 20.78 -4.64
C ALA A 175 1.04 21.11 -3.54
N GLN A 176 1.01 20.36 -2.43
CA GLN A 176 1.94 20.53 -1.31
C GLN A 176 3.41 20.26 -1.71
N LEU A 177 3.62 19.22 -2.52
CA LEU A 177 4.97 18.77 -2.92
C LEU A 177 5.46 19.38 -4.24
N ALA A 178 4.77 20.38 -4.79
CA ALA A 178 5.16 20.96 -6.08
C ALA A 178 6.53 21.65 -6.00
N ASP A 179 7.37 21.49 -7.02
CA ASP A 179 8.73 22.07 -7.08
C ASP A 179 8.75 23.58 -7.41
N LYS A 180 7.67 24.32 -7.08
CA LYS A 180 7.54 25.74 -7.43
C LYS A 180 8.54 26.60 -6.64
N GLY A 181 9.45 27.25 -7.35
CA GLY A 181 10.41 28.19 -6.77
C GLY A 181 11.61 27.55 -6.07
N ASN A 182 11.73 26.22 -6.10
CA ASN A 182 12.86 25.51 -5.49
C ASN A 182 14.01 25.34 -6.49
N LYS A 183 15.24 25.56 -6.03
CA LYS A 183 16.44 25.32 -6.82
C LYS A 183 16.58 23.81 -7.06
N ARG A 184 16.71 23.41 -8.32
CA ARG A 184 17.00 22.01 -8.69
C ARG A 184 18.41 21.66 -8.24
N VAL A 185 18.56 20.55 -7.52
CA VAL A 185 19.85 20.07 -7.02
C VAL A 185 20.37 18.96 -7.93
N ASN A 186 19.50 18.04 -8.35
CA ASN A 186 19.86 16.86 -9.13
C ASN A 186 19.59 17.02 -10.63
N ASP A 187 20.38 16.34 -11.45
CA ASP A 187 20.04 16.15 -12.88
C ASP A 187 19.00 15.06 -13.05
N ALA A 188 18.96 14.07 -12.14
CA ALA A 188 17.90 13.07 -12.04
C ALA A 188 16.50 13.75 -11.98
N PRO A 189 15.47 13.13 -12.57
CA PRO A 189 14.12 13.66 -12.55
C PRO A 189 13.53 13.63 -11.13
N SER A 190 12.87 14.72 -10.73
CA SER A 190 12.13 14.74 -9.47
C SER A 190 10.89 13.83 -9.55
N PRO A 191 10.28 13.46 -8.41
CA PRO A 191 9.02 12.74 -8.39
C PRO A 191 7.90 13.47 -9.16
N ALA A 192 7.87 14.81 -9.12
CA ALA A 192 6.92 15.58 -9.90
C ALA A 192 7.19 15.49 -11.42
N ASP A 193 8.47 15.48 -11.84
CA ASP A 193 8.86 15.28 -13.26
C ASP A 193 8.38 13.93 -13.80
N ASN A 194 8.37 12.89 -12.94
CA ASN A 194 7.93 11.54 -13.27
C ASN A 194 6.42 11.41 -13.53
N GLN A 195 5.63 12.45 -13.27
CA GLN A 195 4.22 12.53 -13.67
C GLN A 195 3.96 13.20 -15.01
N SER A 196 4.98 13.80 -15.62
CA SER A 196 4.81 14.50 -16.89
C SER A 196 4.35 13.55 -18.00
N LEU A 197 3.58 14.06 -18.97
CA LEU A 197 3.13 13.28 -20.13
C LEU A 197 4.31 12.66 -20.90
N PRO A 198 5.42 13.37 -21.18
CA PRO A 198 6.59 12.78 -21.83
C PRO A 198 7.17 11.59 -21.04
N SER A 199 7.32 11.71 -19.72
CA SER A 199 7.82 10.62 -18.87
C SER A 199 6.91 9.39 -18.94
N ARG A 200 5.59 9.58 -18.93
CA ARG A 200 4.61 8.49 -19.05
C ARG A 200 4.65 7.81 -20.42
N VAL A 201 4.77 8.59 -21.48
CA VAL A 201 4.90 8.08 -22.86
C VAL A 201 6.19 7.28 -22.99
N ASN A 202 7.31 7.81 -22.50
CA ASN A 202 8.59 7.09 -22.52
C ASN A 202 8.56 5.81 -21.66
N ALA A 203 7.92 5.83 -20.48
CA ALA A 203 7.75 4.64 -19.65
C ALA A 203 6.89 3.55 -20.32
N THR A 204 6.01 3.91 -21.26
CA THR A 204 5.18 2.94 -22.00
C THR A 204 5.85 2.47 -23.29
N PHE A 205 6.41 3.39 -24.08
CA PHE A 205 6.87 3.14 -25.45
C PHE A 205 8.40 3.20 -25.62
N GLY A 206 9.12 3.72 -24.63
CA GLY A 206 10.56 3.90 -24.68
C GLY A 206 11.28 2.56 -24.80
N ARG A 207 12.31 2.53 -25.67
CA ARG A 207 13.20 1.37 -25.85
C ARG A 207 13.97 1.02 -24.58
N ASN A 208 14.20 2.02 -23.73
CA ASN A 208 14.90 1.90 -22.46
C ASN A 208 13.96 2.27 -21.31
N TYR A 209 13.77 1.35 -20.38
CA TYR A 209 12.95 1.55 -19.19
C TYR A 209 13.49 0.68 -18.05
N LYS A 210 14.07 1.31 -17.04
CA LYS A 210 14.66 0.67 -15.87
C LYS A 210 14.01 1.21 -14.59
N PRO A 211 12.86 0.66 -14.15
CA PRO A 211 12.07 1.22 -13.05
C PRO A 211 12.84 1.40 -11.75
N GLN A 212 13.74 0.46 -11.42
CA GLN A 212 14.55 0.52 -10.20
C GLN A 212 15.49 1.75 -10.15
N HIS A 213 15.85 2.34 -11.30
CA HIS A 213 16.74 3.51 -11.34
C HIS A 213 16.06 4.78 -10.84
N ASN A 214 14.72 4.78 -10.82
CA ASN A 214 13.90 5.93 -10.42
C ASN A 214 12.96 5.60 -9.24
N THR A 215 13.09 4.41 -8.64
CA THR A 215 12.26 3.99 -7.52
C THR A 215 13.12 3.41 -6.41
N LEU A 216 12.85 3.79 -5.16
CA LEU A 216 13.65 3.37 -4.02
C LEU A 216 13.08 2.08 -3.42
N SER A 217 13.95 1.10 -3.18
CA SER A 217 13.56 -0.11 -2.44
C SER A 217 13.46 0.20 -0.96
N THR A 218 12.39 -0.26 -0.32
CA THR A 218 12.17 -0.06 1.12
C THR A 218 11.54 -1.30 1.71
N GLU A 219 11.64 -1.45 3.02
CA GLU A 219 10.83 -2.39 3.77
C GLU A 219 9.49 -1.76 4.16
N ARG A 220 8.44 -2.57 4.27
CA ARG A 220 7.18 -2.18 4.90
C ARG A 220 7.08 -2.86 6.26
N ARG A 221 6.84 -2.05 7.28
CA ARG A 221 6.78 -2.50 8.68
C ARG A 221 5.48 -2.01 9.29
N TYR A 222 4.78 -2.93 9.94
CA TYR A 222 3.53 -2.64 10.64
C TYR A 222 3.65 -3.16 12.06
N GLN A 223 2.92 -2.56 13.00
CA GLN A 223 3.00 -2.95 14.40
C GLN A 223 2.73 -4.44 14.62
N TYR A 224 1.79 -5.03 13.87
CA TYR A 224 1.41 -6.43 14.03
C TYR A 224 2.50 -7.45 13.65
N ASN A 225 3.48 -7.06 12.81
CA ASN A 225 4.55 -7.94 12.32
C ASN A 225 5.97 -7.47 12.68
N LYS A 226 6.12 -6.35 13.39
CA LYS A 226 7.42 -5.76 13.73
C LYS A 226 8.35 -6.69 14.54
N ASP A 227 7.78 -7.46 15.47
CA ASP A 227 8.55 -8.30 16.40
C ASP A 227 8.40 -9.81 16.11
N LYS A 228 7.70 -10.18 15.02
CA LYS A 228 7.43 -11.58 14.70
C LYS A 228 8.49 -12.13 13.75
N LYS A 229 8.92 -13.37 14.00
CA LYS A 229 9.66 -14.19 13.02
C LYS A 229 8.70 -14.62 11.93
N GLY A 230 8.48 -13.73 10.96
CA GLY A 230 7.59 -13.97 9.82
C GLY A 230 8.16 -13.37 8.53
N PRO A 231 7.49 -13.63 7.41
CA PRO A 231 7.87 -13.10 6.10
C PRO A 231 7.91 -11.57 6.11
N GLN A 232 8.98 -11.00 5.59
CA GLN A 232 9.16 -9.56 5.49
C GLN A 232 8.55 -9.00 4.20
N GLU A 233 7.72 -7.96 4.30
CA GLU A 233 7.22 -7.26 3.12
C GLU A 233 8.24 -6.24 2.60
N LEU A 234 8.65 -6.42 1.35
CA LEU A 234 9.50 -5.50 0.62
C LEU A 234 8.67 -4.66 -0.35
N ARG A 235 9.17 -3.46 -0.65
CA ARG A 235 8.59 -2.53 -1.62
C ARG A 235 9.65 -2.12 -2.62
N PHE A 236 9.45 -2.54 -3.86
CA PHE A 236 10.23 -2.10 -5.02
C PHE A 236 9.38 -2.27 -6.29
N GLY A 237 9.63 -1.42 -7.29
CA GLY A 237 8.92 -1.46 -8.56
C GLY A 237 9.14 -2.76 -9.33
N THR A 238 8.56 -2.87 -10.52
CA THR A 238 8.73 -4.09 -11.31
C THR A 238 10.20 -4.34 -11.60
N GLN A 239 10.65 -5.59 -11.55
CA GLN A 239 12.02 -5.96 -11.89
C GLN A 239 12.16 -6.39 -13.35
N ALA A 240 11.08 -6.35 -14.12
CA ALA A 240 11.15 -6.37 -15.57
C ALA A 240 11.52 -4.99 -16.11
N GLN A 241 12.49 -4.96 -17.02
CA GLN A 241 13.01 -3.75 -17.65
C GLN A 241 13.05 -3.91 -19.17
N ARG A 242 13.12 -2.78 -19.87
CA ARG A 242 13.42 -2.72 -21.30
C ARG A 242 14.81 -2.16 -21.50
N GLN A 243 15.62 -2.85 -22.28
CA GLN A 243 16.92 -2.37 -22.74
C GLN A 243 17.01 -2.61 -24.24
N ASP A 244 17.26 -1.53 -24.99
CA ASP A 244 17.36 -1.54 -26.45
C ASP A 244 16.12 -2.09 -27.18
N GLY A 245 14.96 -2.05 -26.51
CA GLY A 245 13.67 -2.59 -26.98
C GLY A 245 13.38 -4.03 -26.54
N GLN A 246 14.35 -4.73 -25.95
CA GLN A 246 14.17 -6.08 -25.43
C GLN A 246 13.70 -6.04 -23.97
N THR A 247 12.69 -6.86 -23.65
CA THR A 247 12.22 -7.01 -22.27
C THR A 247 13.02 -8.12 -21.58
N LYS A 248 13.59 -7.80 -20.42
CA LYS A 248 14.36 -8.75 -19.60
C LYS A 248 14.20 -8.42 -18.12
N VAL A 249 14.55 -9.35 -17.24
CA VAL A 249 14.63 -9.10 -15.80
C VAL A 249 15.91 -8.32 -15.45
N SER A 250 15.86 -7.46 -14.43
CA SER A 250 17.03 -6.76 -13.88
C SER A 250 18.13 -7.74 -13.46
N PRO A 251 19.38 -7.57 -13.93
CA PRO A 251 20.53 -8.30 -13.43
C PRO A 251 20.71 -8.16 -11.91
N ALA A 252 20.47 -6.97 -11.36
CA ALA A 252 20.54 -6.72 -9.92
C ALA A 252 19.56 -7.61 -9.15
N PHE A 253 18.34 -7.77 -9.67
CA PHE A 253 17.35 -8.65 -9.06
C PHE A 253 17.75 -10.13 -9.15
N LYS A 254 18.28 -10.58 -10.30
CA LYS A 254 18.81 -11.94 -10.44
C LYS A 254 19.98 -12.21 -9.47
N LEU A 255 20.87 -11.24 -9.30
CA LEU A 255 21.95 -11.30 -8.30
C LEU A 255 21.39 -11.42 -6.89
N TRP A 256 20.39 -10.60 -6.54
CA TRP A 256 19.75 -10.64 -5.23
C TRP A 256 19.08 -11.99 -4.94
N LEU A 257 18.35 -12.55 -5.91
CA LEU A 257 17.71 -13.86 -5.77
C LEU A 257 18.74 -14.99 -5.56
N LYS A 258 19.87 -14.98 -6.29
CA LYS A 258 20.98 -15.93 -6.11
C LYS A 258 21.66 -15.79 -4.76
N ASN A 259 21.59 -14.60 -4.17
CA ASN A 259 22.20 -14.31 -2.87
C ASN A 259 21.28 -14.68 -1.70
N GLN A 260 20.00 -14.97 -1.95
CA GLN A 260 19.15 -15.48 -0.88
C GLN A 260 19.66 -16.87 -0.49
N PRO A 261 19.86 -17.17 0.80
CA PRO A 261 20.36 -18.48 1.20
C PRO A 261 19.35 -19.52 0.76
N SER A 262 19.66 -20.23 -0.32
CA SER A 262 19.07 -21.52 -0.62
C SER A 262 19.47 -22.38 0.57
N THR A 263 18.49 -22.80 1.37
CA THR A 263 18.67 -23.81 2.42
C THR A 263 19.63 -23.45 3.55
N THR A 264 19.06 -23.11 4.72
CA THR A 264 19.74 -23.20 6.03
C THR A 264 20.47 -24.55 6.15
N ILE A 265 21.59 -24.62 6.87
CA ILE A 265 22.29 -25.90 7.14
C ILE A 265 21.32 -26.99 7.66
N ALA A 266 20.24 -26.60 8.34
CA ALA A 266 19.15 -27.49 8.77
C ALA A 266 18.44 -28.25 7.62
N SER A 267 18.28 -27.65 6.44
CA SER A 267 17.68 -28.28 5.25
C SER A 267 18.64 -29.15 4.44
N MET A 268 19.94 -29.19 4.78
CA MET A 268 20.83 -30.25 4.29
C MET A 268 20.59 -31.59 5.01
N PHE A 269 19.95 -31.56 6.19
CA PHE A 269 19.72 -32.73 7.04
C PHE A 269 18.23 -33.10 7.21
N SER A 270 17.34 -32.41 6.52
CA SER A 270 15.92 -32.76 6.44
C SER A 270 15.48 -32.61 4.98
N PRO A 271 14.73 -33.56 4.39
CA PRO A 271 14.14 -33.38 3.08
C PRO A 271 13.12 -32.23 3.18
N SER A 272 13.59 -31.01 2.96
CA SER A 272 12.74 -29.83 2.98
C SER A 272 11.68 -30.01 1.90
N SER A 273 10.41 -29.91 2.29
CA SER A 273 9.31 -29.96 1.32
C SER A 273 9.57 -28.92 0.21
N PRO A 274 9.15 -29.16 -1.05
CA PRO A 274 9.37 -28.21 -2.14
C PRO A 274 8.94 -26.77 -1.79
N ALA A 275 7.90 -26.60 -0.97
CA ALA A 275 7.44 -25.30 -0.47
C ALA A 275 8.51 -24.56 0.37
N GLN A 276 9.29 -25.26 1.19
CA GLN A 276 10.36 -24.67 2.03
C GLN A 276 11.57 -24.14 1.25
N ARG A 277 11.58 -24.28 -0.09
CA ARG A 277 12.62 -23.72 -0.97
C ARG A 277 12.33 -22.28 -1.39
N ILE A 278 11.07 -21.84 -1.35
CA ILE A 278 10.68 -20.50 -1.78
C ILE A 278 11.17 -19.49 -0.75
N THR A 279 12.16 -18.68 -1.12
CA THR A 279 12.67 -17.61 -0.26
C THR A 279 12.01 -16.27 -0.55
N HIS A 280 11.40 -16.11 -1.72
CA HIS A 280 10.67 -14.90 -2.11
C HIS A 280 9.37 -15.17 -2.89
N ILE A 281 8.28 -14.50 -2.51
CA ILE A 281 7.06 -14.42 -3.32
C ILE A 281 6.94 -13.03 -3.96
N TYR A 282 6.80 -13.01 -5.29
CA TYR A 282 6.63 -11.81 -6.08
C TYR A 282 5.19 -11.72 -6.60
N PHE A 283 4.34 -10.92 -5.95
CA PHE A 283 2.96 -10.69 -6.39
C PHE A 283 2.93 -9.61 -7.47
N ASN A 284 2.83 -10.04 -8.73
CA ASN A 284 2.83 -9.20 -9.91
C ASN A 284 1.43 -8.65 -10.24
N ASN A 285 1.25 -7.34 -10.13
CA ASN A 285 0.02 -6.62 -10.46
C ASN A 285 0.13 -5.88 -11.82
N LEU A 286 1.02 -6.33 -12.72
CA LEU A 286 1.07 -5.87 -14.11
C LEU A 286 0.03 -6.61 -14.96
N GLY A 287 -0.45 -5.98 -16.03
CA GLY A 287 -1.35 -6.62 -16.98
C GLY A 287 -0.69 -7.83 -17.65
N ARG A 288 -1.44 -8.92 -17.76
CA ARG A 288 -1.06 -10.15 -18.46
C ARG A 288 -1.84 -10.32 -19.75
N ASP A 289 -3.14 -10.08 -19.68
CA ASP A 289 -4.10 -10.39 -20.74
C ASP A 289 -4.55 -9.14 -21.51
N ARG A 290 -3.98 -7.98 -21.19
CA ARG A 290 -4.32 -6.70 -21.81
C ARG A 290 -3.74 -6.57 -23.22
N SER A 291 -4.55 -6.05 -24.14
CA SER A 291 -4.19 -5.82 -25.55
C SER A 291 -4.03 -4.35 -25.93
N ASP A 292 -4.37 -3.42 -25.03
CA ASP A 292 -4.11 -1.99 -25.24
C ASP A 292 -2.59 -1.70 -25.26
N PRO A 293 -2.13 -0.55 -25.80
CA PRO A 293 -0.70 -0.30 -25.98
C PRO A 293 0.13 -0.38 -24.69
N GLU A 294 -0.43 0.08 -23.57
CA GLU A 294 0.21 -0.08 -22.26
C GLU A 294 0.17 -1.55 -21.81
N GLY A 295 -0.96 -2.22 -22.01
CA GLY A 295 -1.18 -3.63 -21.76
C GLY A 295 -0.19 -4.55 -22.47
N LEU A 296 0.13 -4.30 -23.74
CA LEU A 296 1.11 -5.09 -24.50
C LEU A 296 2.51 -5.00 -23.89
N SER A 297 2.90 -3.81 -23.41
CA SER A 297 4.17 -3.67 -22.71
C SER A 297 4.16 -4.40 -21.37
N GLU A 298 3.09 -4.25 -20.59
CA GLU A 298 2.97 -4.93 -19.29
C GLU A 298 2.96 -6.45 -19.45
N ARG A 299 2.27 -6.97 -20.46
CA ARG A 299 2.22 -8.40 -20.79
C ARG A 299 3.61 -8.98 -21.01
N ARG A 300 4.45 -8.31 -21.81
CA ARG A 300 5.83 -8.76 -22.05
C ARG A 300 6.66 -8.77 -20.77
N MET A 301 6.48 -7.76 -19.91
CA MET A 301 7.16 -7.67 -18.61
C MET A 301 6.70 -8.78 -17.67
N THR A 302 5.40 -9.02 -17.58
CA THR A 302 4.78 -10.10 -16.81
C THR A 302 5.33 -11.45 -17.24
N GLN A 303 5.34 -11.75 -18.54
CA GLN A 303 5.87 -13.01 -19.06
C GLN A 303 7.37 -13.19 -18.78
N ALA A 304 8.18 -12.12 -18.86
CA ALA A 304 9.59 -12.19 -18.52
C ALA A 304 9.82 -12.49 -17.02
N LEU A 305 8.95 -12.00 -16.14
CA LEU A 305 9.00 -12.30 -14.70
C LEU A 305 8.57 -13.74 -14.42
N GLU A 306 7.48 -14.21 -15.02
CA GLU A 306 7.03 -15.60 -14.84
C GLU A 306 8.08 -16.61 -15.33
N ASN A 307 8.75 -16.31 -16.45
CA ASN A 307 9.82 -17.15 -16.96
C ASN A 307 11.06 -17.20 -16.05
N LEU A 308 11.19 -16.26 -15.09
CA LEU A 308 12.31 -16.22 -14.16
C LEU A 308 12.31 -17.41 -13.20
N GLU A 309 11.14 -18.00 -12.91
CA GLU A 309 11.03 -19.21 -12.07
C GLU A 309 11.84 -20.39 -12.64
N ASN A 310 12.04 -20.44 -13.97
CA ASN A 310 12.87 -21.48 -14.60
C ASN A 310 14.36 -21.34 -14.28
N GLU A 311 14.81 -20.14 -13.92
CA GLU A 311 16.20 -19.84 -13.55
C GLU A 311 16.40 -19.79 -12.02
N HIS A 312 15.31 -19.72 -11.25
CA HIS A 312 15.30 -19.48 -9.81
C HIS A 312 14.20 -20.30 -9.13
N ASP A 313 14.56 -21.47 -8.61
CA ASP A 313 13.65 -22.38 -7.90
C ASP A 313 13.22 -21.85 -6.50
N ASN A 314 13.87 -20.80 -6.03
CA ASN A 314 13.58 -20.12 -4.77
C ASN A 314 12.59 -18.94 -4.90
N LEU A 315 12.00 -18.75 -6.08
CA LEU A 315 11.08 -17.66 -6.40
C LEU A 315 9.70 -18.21 -6.79
N ALA A 316 8.65 -17.62 -6.25
CA ALA A 316 7.29 -17.78 -6.77
C ALA A 316 6.80 -16.45 -7.36
N VAL A 317 6.44 -16.43 -8.65
CA VAL A 317 5.83 -15.27 -9.31
C VAL A 317 4.34 -15.53 -9.49
N ILE A 318 3.53 -14.74 -8.80
CA ILE A 318 2.08 -14.87 -8.83
C ILE A 318 1.49 -13.61 -9.45
N THR A 319 0.92 -13.74 -10.64
CA THR A 319 0.27 -12.62 -11.34
C THR A 319 -1.18 -12.51 -10.89
N LEU A 320 -1.55 -11.35 -10.37
CA LEU A 320 -2.87 -11.07 -9.83
C LEU A 320 -3.55 -9.89 -10.53
N PRO A 321 -4.88 -9.93 -10.73
CA PRO A 321 -5.61 -8.88 -11.40
C PRO A 321 -5.54 -7.61 -10.58
N ALA A 322 -5.43 -6.45 -11.22
CA ALA A 322 -5.24 -5.19 -10.49
C ALA A 322 -5.79 -3.94 -11.18
N ASP A 323 -6.15 -4.00 -12.46
CA ASP A 323 -6.85 -2.95 -13.20
C ASP A 323 -7.59 -3.60 -14.39
N LYS A 324 -8.62 -2.94 -14.92
CA LYS A 324 -9.47 -3.43 -16.03
C LYS A 324 -10.16 -4.76 -15.69
N GLY A 325 -10.89 -5.33 -16.65
CA GLY A 325 -11.70 -6.54 -16.44
C GLY A 325 -12.66 -6.34 -15.26
N LEU A 326 -12.58 -7.22 -14.26
CA LEU A 326 -13.36 -7.13 -13.02
C LEU A 326 -12.95 -5.98 -12.09
N PHE A 327 -11.81 -5.34 -12.33
CA PHE A 327 -11.36 -4.10 -11.69
C PHE A 327 -11.55 -2.87 -12.58
N ALA A 328 -12.54 -2.89 -13.49
CA ALA A 328 -12.89 -1.70 -14.25
C ALA A 328 -13.21 -0.52 -13.32
N ALA A 329 -12.63 0.64 -13.63
CA ALA A 329 -12.62 1.81 -12.76
C ALA A 329 -14.01 2.38 -12.41
N ASN A 330 -15.07 2.00 -13.13
CA ASN A 330 -16.42 2.49 -12.88
C ASN A 330 -17.36 1.43 -12.27
N ASP A 331 -16.89 0.20 -12.03
CA ASP A 331 -17.77 -0.86 -11.54
C ASP A 331 -18.22 -0.61 -10.08
N TYR A 332 -17.35 0.00 -9.25
CA TYR A 332 -17.73 0.42 -7.90
C TYR A 332 -18.90 1.41 -7.86
N GLN A 333 -19.22 2.06 -8.99
CA GLN A 333 -20.29 3.04 -9.10
C GLN A 333 -21.66 2.38 -9.30
N THR A 334 -21.68 1.09 -9.68
CA THR A 334 -22.89 0.39 -10.11
C THR A 334 -23.39 -0.52 -8.99
N THR A 335 -24.33 -0.01 -8.18
CA THR A 335 -24.87 -0.69 -6.99
C THR A 335 -26.28 -1.26 -7.14
N THR A 336 -26.95 -1.00 -8.27
CA THR A 336 -28.35 -1.40 -8.51
C THR A 336 -28.52 -2.53 -9.50
N GLU A 337 -27.45 -3.02 -10.10
CA GLU A 337 -27.50 -4.15 -11.03
C GLU A 337 -27.78 -5.45 -10.29
N ASN A 338 -28.56 -6.34 -10.88
CA ASN A 338 -28.98 -7.60 -10.27
C ASN A 338 -28.25 -8.79 -10.90
N LEU A 339 -26.97 -8.95 -10.59
CA LEU A 339 -26.17 -10.09 -11.03
C LEU A 339 -26.58 -11.33 -10.21
N ASN A 340 -26.63 -12.50 -10.86
CA ASN A 340 -26.93 -13.75 -10.19
C ASN A 340 -25.72 -14.24 -9.37
N PHE A 341 -25.97 -14.64 -8.11
CA PHE A 341 -24.94 -15.08 -7.17
C PHE A 341 -24.13 -16.27 -7.72
N ASP A 342 -24.79 -17.35 -8.11
CA ASP A 342 -24.14 -18.59 -8.53
C ASP A 342 -23.32 -18.39 -9.81
N GLN A 343 -23.87 -17.62 -10.76
CA GLN A 343 -23.17 -17.29 -12.01
C GLN A 343 -21.89 -16.50 -11.74
N GLU A 344 -21.95 -15.47 -10.88
CA GLU A 344 -20.75 -14.70 -10.54
C GLU A 344 -19.76 -15.52 -9.70
N PHE A 345 -20.23 -16.37 -8.78
CA PHE A 345 -19.36 -17.30 -8.04
C PHE A 345 -18.60 -18.22 -8.99
N GLN A 346 -19.30 -18.89 -9.91
CA GLN A 346 -18.68 -19.79 -10.89
C GLN A 346 -17.74 -19.03 -11.84
N ARG A 347 -18.08 -17.80 -12.22
CA ARG A 347 -17.20 -16.96 -13.02
C ARG A 347 -15.88 -16.67 -12.31
N LEU A 348 -15.92 -16.22 -11.05
CA LEU A 348 -14.72 -15.94 -10.26
C LEU A 348 -13.91 -17.21 -9.98
N PHE A 349 -14.61 -18.32 -9.69
CA PHE A 349 -14.01 -19.64 -9.51
C PHE A 349 -13.25 -20.12 -10.76
N ASN A 350 -13.86 -19.98 -11.94
CA ASN A 350 -13.23 -20.36 -13.20
C ASN A 350 -12.00 -19.50 -13.52
N ILE A 351 -11.99 -18.21 -13.12
CA ILE A 351 -10.79 -17.37 -13.27
C ILE A 351 -9.67 -17.88 -12.36
N ALA A 352 -9.96 -18.06 -11.06
CA ALA A 352 -8.99 -18.50 -10.07
C ALA A 352 -8.42 -19.91 -10.35
N THR A 353 -9.20 -20.79 -10.98
CA THR A 353 -8.77 -22.14 -11.38
C THR A 353 -8.18 -22.21 -12.80
N ASN A 354 -8.03 -21.07 -13.50
CA ASN A 354 -7.55 -20.98 -14.89
C ASN A 354 -8.41 -21.73 -15.93
N ASN A 355 -9.71 -21.89 -15.66
CA ASN A 355 -10.71 -22.47 -16.56
C ASN A 355 -11.55 -21.41 -17.30
N SER A 356 -11.31 -20.13 -17.03
CA SER A 356 -12.09 -19.03 -17.60
C SER A 356 -11.68 -18.66 -19.05
N SER A 357 -12.69 -18.38 -19.87
CA SER A 357 -12.58 -17.85 -21.23
C SER A 357 -12.60 -16.31 -21.30
N GLU A 358 -12.63 -15.62 -20.15
CA GLU A 358 -12.59 -14.17 -20.08
C GLU A 358 -11.37 -13.57 -20.79
N ALA A 359 -11.57 -12.44 -21.47
CA ALA A 359 -10.53 -11.79 -22.25
C ALA A 359 -9.43 -11.17 -21.37
N ILE A 360 -9.80 -10.64 -20.19
CA ILE A 360 -8.87 -10.05 -19.22
C ILE A 360 -9.09 -10.74 -17.88
N LYS A 361 -8.21 -11.68 -17.56
CA LYS A 361 -8.22 -12.42 -16.28
C LYS A 361 -7.18 -11.86 -15.35
N ASP A 362 -5.97 -11.63 -15.87
CA ASP A 362 -4.78 -11.19 -15.14
C ASP A 362 -4.49 -12.05 -13.89
N PHE A 363 -4.90 -13.32 -13.92
CA PHE A 363 -4.67 -14.30 -12.85
C PHE A 363 -3.84 -15.45 -13.40
N TYR A 364 -2.61 -15.60 -12.91
CA TYR A 364 -1.72 -16.69 -13.33
C TYR A 364 -0.76 -17.09 -12.21
N ILE A 365 -0.63 -18.40 -12.05
CA ILE A 365 0.30 -19.07 -11.15
C ILE A 365 0.88 -20.24 -11.96
N SER A 366 2.20 -20.42 -11.93
CA SER A 366 2.85 -21.53 -12.65
C SER A 366 2.37 -22.89 -12.11
N PRO A 367 2.35 -23.97 -12.91
CA PRO A 367 1.95 -25.29 -12.42
C PRO A 367 2.74 -25.74 -11.19
N SER A 368 4.05 -25.47 -11.16
CA SER A 368 4.91 -25.82 -10.01
C SER A 368 4.47 -25.10 -8.74
N VAL A 369 4.24 -23.78 -8.80
CA VAL A 369 3.78 -22.99 -7.66
C VAL A 369 2.35 -23.38 -7.25
N ARG A 370 1.46 -23.70 -8.20
CA ARG A 370 0.12 -24.22 -7.88
C ARG A 370 0.18 -25.52 -7.10
N THR A 371 1.03 -26.47 -7.50
CA THR A 371 1.23 -27.72 -6.77
C THR A 371 1.75 -27.46 -5.36
N MET A 372 2.66 -26.49 -5.16
CA MET A 372 3.15 -26.13 -3.83
C MET A 372 2.08 -25.49 -2.94
N ILE A 373 1.22 -24.64 -3.49
CA ILE A 373 0.17 -23.93 -2.72
C ILE A 373 -1.03 -24.84 -2.43
N TYR A 374 -1.48 -25.62 -3.41
CA TYR A 374 -2.75 -26.33 -3.35
C TYR A 374 -2.63 -27.85 -3.18
N GLY A 375 -1.50 -28.45 -3.56
CA GLY A 375 -1.41 -29.89 -3.78
C GLY A 375 -2.51 -30.38 -4.73
N ASP A 376 -3.20 -31.44 -4.36
CA ASP A 376 -4.30 -32.03 -5.14
C ASP A 376 -5.67 -31.38 -4.86
N LYS A 377 -5.73 -30.39 -3.94
CA LYS A 377 -6.97 -29.83 -3.39
C LYS A 377 -7.30 -28.43 -3.92
N GLU A 378 -6.85 -28.11 -5.12
CA GLU A 378 -7.02 -26.76 -5.67
C GLU A 378 -8.48 -26.31 -5.71
N GLN A 379 -9.37 -27.12 -6.30
CA GLN A 379 -10.78 -26.74 -6.43
C GLN A 379 -11.45 -26.53 -5.08
N GLU A 380 -11.20 -27.41 -4.11
CA GLU A 380 -11.72 -27.31 -2.74
C GLU A 380 -11.21 -26.02 -2.06
N THR A 381 -9.91 -25.76 -2.17
CA THR A 381 -9.26 -24.61 -1.56
C THR A 381 -9.76 -23.29 -2.15
N VAL A 382 -9.84 -23.19 -3.48
CA VAL A 382 -10.33 -21.99 -4.17
C VAL A 382 -11.81 -21.75 -3.85
N ASN A 383 -12.64 -22.81 -3.82
CA ASN A 383 -14.04 -22.71 -3.44
C ASN A 383 -14.19 -22.16 -2.01
N LYS A 384 -13.42 -22.70 -1.05
CA LYS A 384 -13.41 -22.23 0.34
C LYS A 384 -13.01 -20.75 0.44
N LEU A 385 -11.92 -20.35 -0.21
CA LEU A 385 -11.43 -18.96 -0.18
C LEU A 385 -12.43 -17.98 -0.82
N LEU A 386 -13.06 -18.36 -1.94
CA LEU A 386 -14.10 -17.54 -2.56
C LEU A 386 -15.34 -17.45 -1.68
N SER A 387 -15.83 -18.57 -1.14
CA SER A 387 -16.98 -18.58 -0.23
C SER A 387 -16.76 -17.67 0.98
N LEU A 388 -15.54 -17.69 1.54
CA LEU A 388 -15.15 -16.75 2.60
C LEU A 388 -15.17 -15.30 2.13
N SER A 389 -14.66 -15.00 0.94
CA SER A 389 -14.64 -13.63 0.38
C SER A 389 -16.06 -13.11 0.10
N PHE A 390 -16.95 -13.96 -0.43
CA PHE A 390 -18.37 -13.64 -0.64
C PHE A 390 -19.05 -13.31 0.69
N SER A 391 -18.93 -14.21 1.67
CA SER A 391 -19.52 -14.04 3.01
C SER A 391 -18.99 -12.77 3.70
N LYS A 392 -17.67 -12.56 3.66
CA LYS A 392 -17.01 -11.40 4.28
C LYS A 392 -17.48 -10.06 3.70
N MET A 393 -17.88 -10.04 2.43
CA MET A 393 -18.43 -8.87 1.74
C MET A 393 -19.97 -8.81 1.75
N GLY A 394 -20.62 -9.62 2.60
CA GLY A 394 -22.07 -9.60 2.81
C GLY A 394 -22.89 -10.14 1.64
N ALA A 395 -22.30 -10.96 0.77
CA ALA A 395 -23.04 -11.64 -0.29
C ALA A 395 -23.78 -12.86 0.28
N ALA A 396 -25.02 -13.04 -0.15
CA ALA A 396 -25.86 -14.17 0.23
C ALA A 396 -26.51 -14.76 -1.03
N ALA A 397 -26.65 -16.09 -1.07
CA ALA A 397 -27.12 -16.82 -2.26
C ALA A 397 -28.56 -16.46 -2.67
N ASP A 398 -29.37 -16.00 -1.72
CA ASP A 398 -30.77 -15.56 -1.93
C ASP A 398 -30.88 -14.12 -2.46
N LYS A 399 -29.77 -13.39 -2.57
CA LYS A 399 -29.75 -11.97 -2.96
C LYS A 399 -28.93 -11.75 -4.22
N PRO A 400 -29.40 -10.86 -5.13
CA PRO A 400 -28.61 -10.47 -6.28
C PRO A 400 -27.38 -9.64 -5.85
N LEU A 401 -26.33 -9.71 -6.66
CA LEU A 401 -25.10 -8.94 -6.46
C LEU A 401 -25.07 -7.74 -7.39
N SER A 402 -24.52 -6.63 -6.89
CA SER A 402 -24.15 -5.52 -7.76
C SER A 402 -22.74 -5.71 -8.34
N LYS A 403 -22.41 -4.99 -9.43
CA LYS A 403 -21.04 -4.94 -9.95
C LYS A 403 -20.05 -4.43 -8.91
N ALA A 404 -20.46 -3.45 -8.09
CA ALA A 404 -19.65 -2.94 -7.00
C ALA A 404 -19.37 -4.03 -5.94
N GLN A 405 -20.37 -4.82 -5.56
CA GLN A 405 -20.18 -5.91 -4.59
C GLN A 405 -19.31 -7.02 -5.16
N ARG A 406 -19.56 -7.45 -6.41
CA ARG A 406 -18.69 -8.41 -7.11
C ARG A 406 -17.23 -7.92 -7.16
N GLN A 407 -17.02 -6.64 -7.46
CA GLN A 407 -15.68 -6.06 -7.47
C GLN A 407 -15.03 -6.08 -6.08
N ALA A 408 -15.77 -5.78 -5.01
CA ALA A 408 -15.27 -5.88 -3.64
C ALA A 408 -14.89 -7.31 -3.24
N ILE A 409 -15.72 -8.31 -3.59
CA ILE A 409 -15.44 -9.74 -3.39
C ILE A 409 -14.16 -10.15 -4.11
N TRP A 410 -14.04 -9.79 -5.38
CA TRP A 410 -12.85 -10.12 -6.17
C TRP A 410 -11.61 -9.38 -5.66
N PHE A 411 -11.78 -8.16 -5.13
CA PHE A 411 -10.71 -7.42 -4.46
C PHE A 411 -10.23 -8.16 -3.21
N ASP A 412 -11.12 -8.58 -2.31
CA ASP A 412 -10.75 -9.33 -1.09
C ASP A 412 -10.03 -10.64 -1.42
N PHE A 413 -10.57 -11.40 -2.38
CA PHE A 413 -9.97 -12.65 -2.80
C PHE A 413 -8.52 -12.45 -3.27
N ASN A 414 -8.29 -11.49 -4.18
CA ASN A 414 -6.97 -11.29 -4.79
C ASN A 414 -6.01 -10.48 -3.93
N LYS A 415 -6.49 -9.65 -3.02
CA LYS A 415 -5.62 -8.74 -2.24
C LYS A 415 -5.40 -9.21 -0.82
N TYR A 416 -6.15 -10.20 -0.36
CA TYR A 416 -5.97 -10.79 0.96
C TYR A 416 -6.13 -12.30 0.98
N ALA A 417 -7.29 -12.86 0.62
CA ALA A 417 -7.58 -14.27 0.91
C ALA A 417 -6.58 -15.25 0.24
N PHE A 418 -6.34 -15.09 -1.06
CA PHE A 418 -5.36 -15.90 -1.78
C PHE A 418 -3.90 -15.52 -1.43
N PRO A 419 -3.48 -14.24 -1.43
CA PRO A 419 -2.12 -13.90 -0.99
C PRO A 419 -1.77 -14.40 0.41
N ASN A 420 -2.73 -14.36 1.35
CA ASN A 420 -2.53 -14.88 2.70
C ASN A 420 -2.28 -16.39 2.69
N LEU A 421 -3.09 -17.16 1.96
CA LEU A 421 -2.84 -18.59 1.76
C LEU A 421 -1.44 -18.84 1.17
N ALA A 422 -1.07 -18.13 0.10
CA ALA A 422 0.21 -18.31 -0.57
C ALA A 422 1.40 -18.03 0.37
N ILE A 423 1.33 -16.94 1.15
CA ILE A 423 2.36 -16.57 2.13
C ILE A 423 2.45 -17.62 3.25
N GLU A 424 1.32 -18.06 3.80
CA GLU A 424 1.30 -19.06 4.88
C GLU A 424 1.75 -20.44 4.42
N THR A 425 1.44 -20.82 3.17
CA THR A 425 1.77 -22.15 2.64
C THR A 425 3.23 -22.25 2.20
N LEU A 426 3.74 -21.20 1.56
CA LEU A 426 5.12 -21.18 1.05
C LEU A 426 6.14 -20.71 2.10
N ASP A 427 5.70 -20.04 3.17
CA ASP A 427 6.53 -19.54 4.28
C ASP A 427 7.83 -18.86 3.82
N PRO A 428 7.75 -17.83 2.94
CA PRO A 428 8.94 -17.24 2.36
C PRO A 428 9.69 -16.38 3.38
N LYS A 429 10.97 -16.08 3.11
CA LYS A 429 11.69 -15.06 3.90
C LYS A 429 11.13 -13.66 3.63
N THR A 430 10.76 -13.40 2.38
CA THR A 430 10.33 -12.08 1.93
C THR A 430 9.20 -12.20 0.91
N PHE A 431 8.38 -11.16 0.77
CA PHE A 431 7.42 -11.03 -0.32
C PHE A 431 7.27 -9.58 -0.74
N ASN A 432 6.72 -9.32 -1.91
CA ASN A 432 6.32 -7.98 -2.31
C ASN A 432 5.06 -7.99 -3.18
N PHE A 433 4.26 -6.94 -3.06
CA PHE A 433 3.29 -6.56 -4.08
C PHE A 433 3.93 -5.55 -5.02
N THR A 434 3.82 -5.75 -6.32
CA THR A 434 4.49 -4.89 -7.29
C THR A 434 3.67 -4.61 -8.53
N CYS A 435 3.83 -3.39 -9.02
CA CYS A 435 3.37 -2.95 -10.32
C CYS A 435 4.54 -2.18 -10.95
N LYS A 436 4.33 -1.31 -11.94
CA LYS A 436 5.44 -0.55 -12.56
C LYS A 436 6.36 0.11 -11.52
N ASP A 437 5.75 0.84 -10.59
CA ASP A 437 6.46 1.62 -9.59
C ASP A 437 6.22 1.12 -8.16
N ALA A 438 5.42 0.07 -7.95
CA ALA A 438 4.99 -0.41 -6.62
C ALA A 438 4.33 0.67 -5.72
N ILE A 439 3.45 1.50 -6.29
CA ILE A 439 2.71 2.56 -5.57
C ILE A 439 1.20 2.41 -5.71
N ASP A 440 0.68 2.32 -6.93
CA ASP A 440 -0.73 2.46 -7.22
C ASP A 440 -1.45 1.12 -6.95
N ARG A 441 -1.58 0.27 -7.97
CA ARG A 441 -2.09 -1.11 -7.87
C ARG A 441 -1.45 -1.93 -6.74
N ALA A 442 -0.14 -1.83 -6.58
CA ALA A 442 0.60 -2.55 -5.55
C ALA A 442 0.44 -1.94 -4.15
N GLY A 443 0.34 -0.61 -4.04
CA GLY A 443 0.15 0.03 -2.74
C GLY A 443 -1.22 -0.27 -2.15
N VAL A 444 -2.27 -0.32 -2.97
CA VAL A 444 -3.60 -0.76 -2.49
C VAL A 444 -3.63 -2.24 -2.13
N SER A 445 -2.91 -3.10 -2.86
CA SER A 445 -2.73 -4.52 -2.48
C SER A 445 -2.07 -4.65 -1.12
N SER A 446 -0.94 -3.97 -0.92
CA SER A 446 -0.20 -3.97 0.34
C SER A 446 -1.03 -3.42 1.49
N ALA A 447 -1.63 -2.23 1.32
CA ALA A 447 -2.43 -1.60 2.37
C ALA A 447 -3.62 -2.48 2.79
N TYR A 448 -4.30 -3.10 1.82
CA TYR A 448 -5.43 -3.99 2.11
C TYR A 448 -4.99 -5.30 2.77
N TYR A 449 -3.95 -5.96 2.26
CA TYR A 449 -3.41 -7.19 2.85
C TYR A 449 -3.08 -7.00 4.33
N ASN A 450 -2.32 -5.94 4.64
CA ASN A 450 -1.88 -5.66 6.00
C ASN A 450 -3.03 -5.19 6.90
N LEU A 451 -3.99 -4.41 6.38
CA LEU A 451 -5.21 -4.06 7.13
C LEU A 451 -5.95 -5.33 7.57
N MET A 452 -6.27 -6.21 6.61
CA MET A 452 -7.03 -7.42 6.88
C MET A 452 -6.26 -8.39 7.77
N LYS A 453 -4.95 -8.56 7.57
CA LYS A 453 -4.10 -9.42 8.41
C LYS A 453 -4.01 -8.90 9.84
N SER A 454 -3.92 -7.59 10.03
CA SER A 454 -3.89 -6.99 11.37
C SER A 454 -5.20 -7.22 12.15
N ILE A 455 -6.35 -7.15 11.46
CA ILE A 455 -7.67 -7.44 12.03
C ILE A 455 -7.82 -8.92 12.37
N GLU A 456 -7.39 -9.82 11.48
CA GLU A 456 -7.40 -11.27 11.69
C GLU A 456 -6.59 -11.67 12.94
N LEU A 457 -5.44 -11.02 13.14
CA LEU A 457 -4.54 -11.27 14.26
C LEU A 457 -4.95 -10.55 15.56
N GLU A 458 -6.12 -9.90 15.58
CA GLU A 458 -6.64 -9.12 16.72
C GLU A 458 -5.65 -8.06 17.23
N ASN A 459 -4.76 -7.59 16.36
CA ASN A 459 -3.83 -6.49 16.60
C ASN A 459 -3.96 -5.49 15.44
N PRO A 460 -5.12 -4.82 15.32
CA PRO A 460 -5.44 -3.99 14.17
C PRO A 460 -4.48 -2.81 14.06
N MET A 461 -4.05 -2.50 12.84
CA MET A 461 -3.21 -1.34 12.59
C MET A 461 -3.94 -0.03 12.88
N SER A 462 -3.17 1.00 13.20
CA SER A 462 -3.67 2.37 13.37
C SER A 462 -4.04 3.01 12.02
N ARG A 463 -4.88 4.06 12.05
CA ARG A 463 -5.16 4.90 10.87
C ARG A 463 -3.87 5.47 10.29
N GLU A 464 -2.93 5.89 11.13
CA GLU A 464 -1.67 6.49 10.68
C GLU A 464 -0.81 5.49 9.90
N GLU A 465 -0.69 4.25 10.39
CA GLU A 465 0.02 3.18 9.67
C GLU A 465 -0.64 2.85 8.33
N PHE A 466 -1.97 2.76 8.30
CA PHE A 466 -2.72 2.51 7.08
C PHE A 466 -2.51 3.63 6.03
N GLU A 467 -2.61 4.88 6.46
CA GLU A 467 -2.43 6.06 5.59
C GLU A 467 -0.98 6.21 5.13
N CYS A 468 0.00 5.88 5.99
CA CYS A 468 1.41 5.79 5.61
C CYS A 468 1.59 4.75 4.50
N GLY A 469 1.05 3.54 4.71
CA GLY A 469 1.09 2.45 3.74
C GLY A 469 0.49 2.81 2.38
N LEU A 470 -0.54 3.67 2.37
CA LEU A 470 -1.28 4.09 1.18
C LEU A 470 -0.67 5.29 0.45
N HIS A 471 -0.14 6.29 1.17
CA HIS A 471 0.22 7.59 0.61
C HIS A 471 1.71 7.91 0.57
N ALA A 472 2.54 7.30 1.42
CA ALA A 472 3.97 7.60 1.46
C ALA A 472 4.66 7.23 0.15
N ALA A 473 4.40 6.03 -0.38
CA ALA A 473 5.07 5.56 -1.59
C ALA A 473 4.68 6.37 -2.86
N PRO A 474 3.39 6.67 -3.13
CA PRO A 474 3.01 7.61 -4.19
C PRO A 474 3.66 9.00 -4.06
N ALA A 475 3.77 9.52 -2.83
CA ALA A 475 4.37 10.83 -2.58
C ALA A 475 5.88 10.81 -2.88
N MET A 476 6.57 9.77 -2.43
CA MET A 476 7.98 9.53 -2.68
C MET A 476 8.30 9.41 -4.18
N VAL A 477 7.49 8.67 -4.95
CA VAL A 477 7.84 8.32 -6.35
C VAL A 477 7.27 9.28 -7.39
N LYS A 478 6.09 9.84 -7.13
CA LYS A 478 5.36 10.69 -8.08
C LYS A 478 5.00 12.07 -7.52
N GLY A 479 5.37 12.39 -6.28
CA GLY A 479 5.03 13.67 -5.67
C GLY A 479 3.51 13.88 -5.54
N ARG A 480 2.73 12.83 -5.29
CA ARG A 480 1.26 12.91 -5.14
C ARG A 480 0.73 11.89 -4.14
N GLY A 481 -0.53 12.03 -3.74
CA GLY A 481 -1.25 10.97 -3.00
C GLY A 481 -1.60 9.77 -3.87
N MET A 482 -2.27 8.78 -3.26
CA MET A 482 -2.86 7.66 -4.00
C MET A 482 -3.87 8.20 -5.01
N ASN A 483 -3.85 7.65 -6.23
CA ASN A 483 -4.75 8.07 -7.30
C ASN A 483 -6.12 7.36 -7.16
N HIS A 484 -6.86 7.27 -8.27
CA HIS A 484 -8.15 6.58 -8.36
C HIS A 484 -8.20 5.13 -7.81
N HIS A 485 -7.08 4.40 -7.66
CA HIS A 485 -7.12 3.07 -7.04
C HIS A 485 -7.61 3.10 -5.59
N VAL A 486 -7.56 4.25 -4.91
CA VAL A 486 -8.21 4.42 -3.59
C VAL A 486 -9.72 4.16 -3.65
N GLU A 487 -10.37 4.38 -4.80
CA GLU A 487 -11.81 4.16 -4.97
C GLU A 487 -12.14 2.65 -4.99
N LEU A 488 -11.24 1.80 -5.51
CA LEU A 488 -11.37 0.34 -5.47
C LEU A 488 -11.19 -0.20 -4.04
N LEU A 489 -10.14 0.28 -3.36
CA LEU A 489 -9.87 -0.03 -1.96
C LEU A 489 -11.04 0.40 -1.06
N TRP A 490 -11.53 1.63 -1.26
CA TRP A 490 -12.67 2.17 -0.56
C TRP A 490 -13.91 1.30 -0.75
N ASN A 491 -14.18 0.83 -1.97
CA ASN A 491 -15.33 -0.02 -2.25
C ASN A 491 -15.24 -1.36 -1.51
N ALA A 492 -14.06 -1.98 -1.46
CA ALA A 492 -13.88 -3.21 -0.68
C ALA A 492 -14.10 -2.97 0.83
N ILE A 493 -13.56 -1.87 1.36
CA ILE A 493 -13.73 -1.49 2.77
C ILE A 493 -15.20 -1.17 3.10
N ASP A 494 -15.93 -0.48 2.20
CA ASP A 494 -17.36 -0.18 2.38
C ASP A 494 -18.18 -1.47 2.54
N PHE A 495 -18.07 -2.42 1.62
CA PHE A 495 -18.78 -3.70 1.73
C PHE A 495 -18.34 -4.51 2.95
N TYR A 496 -17.05 -4.52 3.27
CA TYR A 496 -16.54 -5.19 4.46
C TYR A 496 -17.13 -4.61 5.75
N ILE A 497 -17.13 -3.28 5.90
CA ILE A 497 -17.72 -2.60 7.06
C ILE A 497 -19.20 -2.92 7.17
N ASN A 498 -19.95 -2.82 6.07
CA ASN A 498 -21.39 -3.00 6.10
C ASN A 498 -21.79 -4.43 6.48
N ALA A 499 -21.01 -5.42 6.05
CA ALA A 499 -21.22 -6.82 6.43
C ALA A 499 -20.80 -7.15 7.87
N ASN A 500 -19.89 -6.38 8.46
CA ASN A 500 -19.25 -6.69 9.75
C ASN A 500 -19.32 -5.54 10.77
N TYR A 501 -20.34 -4.69 10.66
CA TYR A 501 -20.38 -3.38 11.34
C TYR A 501 -20.22 -3.47 12.86
N GLU A 502 -21.00 -4.34 13.52
CA GLU A 502 -20.96 -4.50 14.98
C GLU A 502 -19.58 -4.92 15.51
N LYS A 503 -18.90 -5.82 14.78
CA LYS A 503 -17.54 -6.24 15.14
C LYS A 503 -16.55 -5.09 14.93
N LEU A 504 -16.60 -4.44 13.77
CA LEU A 504 -15.60 -3.45 13.37
C LEU A 504 -15.69 -2.14 14.12
N ARG A 505 -16.89 -1.69 14.53
CA ARG A 505 -17.02 -0.47 15.33
C ARG A 505 -16.36 -0.58 16.70
N GLY A 506 -16.26 -1.80 17.25
CA GLY A 506 -15.52 -2.07 18.49
C GLY A 506 -14.02 -2.29 18.28
N GLN A 507 -13.63 -2.99 17.21
CA GLN A 507 -12.23 -3.36 16.97
C GLN A 507 -11.41 -2.28 16.27
N VAL A 508 -11.99 -1.61 15.27
CA VAL A 508 -11.30 -0.66 14.38
C VAL A 508 -12.22 0.54 14.04
N PRO A 509 -12.68 1.32 15.03
CA PRO A 509 -13.67 2.39 14.82
C PRO A 509 -13.21 3.43 13.79
N TRP A 510 -11.90 3.70 13.73
CA TRP A 510 -11.34 4.65 12.77
C TRP A 510 -11.58 4.25 11.31
N LEU A 511 -11.78 2.97 11.01
CA LEU A 511 -12.01 2.47 9.64
C LEU A 511 -13.39 2.89 9.12
N VAL A 512 -14.40 2.95 9.99
CA VAL A 512 -15.73 3.48 9.67
C VAL A 512 -15.63 4.97 9.31
N GLN A 513 -14.91 5.73 10.15
CA GLN A 513 -14.65 7.15 9.88
C GLN A 513 -13.86 7.35 8.58
N TRP A 514 -12.86 6.50 8.32
CA TRP A 514 -12.05 6.56 7.11
C TRP A 514 -12.89 6.32 5.85
N ARG A 515 -13.79 5.32 5.87
CA ARG A 515 -14.76 5.08 4.79
C ARG A 515 -15.62 6.32 4.54
N ASP A 516 -16.13 6.93 5.60
CA ASP A 516 -16.99 8.11 5.46
C ASP A 516 -16.19 9.28 4.87
N ASP A 517 -15.04 9.62 5.48
CA ASP A 517 -14.10 10.68 5.07
C ASP A 517 -13.68 10.58 3.60
N ASN A 518 -13.47 9.35 3.10
CA ASN A 518 -12.98 9.10 1.74
C ASN A 518 -14.09 8.74 0.73
N CYS A 519 -15.37 8.85 1.11
CA CYS A 519 -16.49 8.42 0.28
C CYS A 519 -16.52 9.09 -1.10
N PRO A 520 -16.49 8.32 -2.21
CA PRO A 520 -16.67 8.82 -3.56
C PRO A 520 -17.98 9.60 -3.74
N HIS A 521 -17.94 10.69 -4.51
CA HIS A 521 -19.10 11.58 -4.68
C HIS A 521 -20.37 10.85 -5.15
N ASN A 522 -20.23 9.90 -6.05
CA ASN A 522 -21.31 9.09 -6.61
C ASN A 522 -21.87 8.04 -5.65
N ARG A 523 -21.12 7.63 -4.61
CA ARG A 523 -21.59 6.68 -3.58
C ARG A 523 -22.15 7.37 -2.34
N ALA A 524 -21.90 8.67 -2.17
CA ALA A 524 -22.28 9.44 -0.98
C ALA A 524 -23.76 9.35 -0.57
N GLN A 525 -24.68 9.24 -1.52
CA GLN A 525 -26.11 9.10 -1.18
C GLN A 525 -26.44 7.76 -0.52
N GLU A 526 -25.91 6.69 -1.08
CA GLU A 526 -26.10 5.32 -0.59
C GLU A 526 -25.44 5.15 0.78
N VAL A 527 -24.18 5.58 0.87
CA VAL A 527 -23.40 5.52 2.12
C VAL A 527 -24.05 6.36 3.21
N LEU A 528 -24.61 7.54 2.90
CA LEU A 528 -25.37 8.34 3.87
C LEU A 528 -26.55 7.56 4.45
N ARG A 529 -27.33 6.85 3.62
CA ARG A 529 -28.47 6.06 4.10
C ARG A 529 -28.02 4.93 5.04
N ILE A 530 -26.95 4.24 4.68
CA ILE A 530 -26.35 3.17 5.50
C ILE A 530 -25.81 3.76 6.81
N ARG A 531 -25.07 4.86 6.73
CA ARG A 531 -24.45 5.50 7.89
C ARG A 531 -25.49 6.03 8.88
N ILE A 532 -26.65 6.52 8.43
CA ILE A 532 -27.75 6.92 9.31
C ILE A 532 -28.22 5.74 10.19
N GLN A 533 -28.38 4.55 9.61
CA GLN A 533 -28.79 3.36 10.37
C GLN A 533 -27.68 2.92 11.34
N GLN A 534 -26.44 2.91 10.87
CA GLN A 534 -25.26 2.64 11.68
C GLN A 534 -25.11 3.62 12.85
N ALA A 535 -25.40 4.90 12.63
CA ALA A 535 -25.33 5.94 13.65
C ALA A 535 -26.41 5.77 14.72
N ARG A 536 -27.59 5.23 14.38
CA ARG A 536 -28.61 4.87 15.39
C ARG A 536 -28.11 3.76 16.30
N ILE A 537 -27.50 2.72 15.74
CA ILE A 537 -26.83 1.66 16.50
C ILE A 537 -25.73 2.24 17.42
N ASP A 538 -24.94 3.21 16.92
CA ASP A 538 -23.92 3.88 17.72
C ASP A 538 -24.54 4.64 18.90
N LEU A 539 -25.61 5.40 18.67
CA LEU A 539 -26.31 6.15 19.72
C LEU A 539 -26.98 5.26 20.77
N ASP A 540 -27.57 4.14 20.35
CA ASP A 540 -28.18 3.18 21.27
C ASP A 540 -27.12 2.62 22.24
N LYS A 541 -25.94 2.28 21.73
CA LYS A 541 -24.82 1.87 22.59
C LYS A 541 -24.25 3.02 23.42
N ALA A 542 -24.09 4.21 22.84
CA ALA A 542 -23.61 5.38 23.57
C ALA A 542 -24.52 5.73 24.77
N THR A 543 -25.81 5.42 24.68
CA THR A 543 -26.76 5.59 25.81
C THR A 543 -26.37 4.74 27.02
N CYS A 544 -25.82 3.54 26.78
CA CYS A 544 -25.28 2.66 27.81
C CYS A 544 -23.88 3.10 28.27
N ASP A 545 -23.00 3.43 27.33
CA ASP A 545 -21.59 3.72 27.61
C ASP A 545 -21.38 5.10 28.26
N PHE A 546 -22.25 6.08 27.96
CA PHE A 546 -22.14 7.47 28.43
C PHE A 546 -23.46 7.97 29.05
N PRO A 547 -23.89 7.44 30.20
CA PRO A 547 -25.20 7.77 30.80
C PRO A 547 -25.34 9.25 31.19
N LEU A 548 -24.24 9.96 31.43
CA LEU A 548 -24.23 11.40 31.72
C LEU A 548 -24.47 12.26 30.46
N LYS A 549 -24.31 11.70 29.26
CA LYS A 549 -24.51 12.39 27.97
C LYS A 549 -25.89 12.15 27.34
N LYS A 550 -26.86 11.59 28.08
CA LYS A 550 -28.20 11.24 27.55
C LYS A 550 -28.87 12.35 26.74
N ASP A 551 -28.81 13.58 27.23
CA ASP A 551 -29.40 14.74 26.54
C ASP A 551 -28.66 15.10 25.24
N GLN A 552 -27.32 14.92 25.18
CA GLN A 552 -26.54 15.13 23.96
C GLN A 552 -26.84 14.03 22.93
N ILE A 553 -26.97 12.79 23.40
CA ILE A 553 -27.33 11.62 22.59
C ILE A 553 -28.72 11.81 21.98
N ALA A 554 -29.71 12.22 22.77
CA ALA A 554 -31.06 12.51 22.30
C ALA A 554 -31.13 13.71 21.32
N GLN A 555 -30.24 14.70 21.47
CA GLN A 555 -30.10 15.78 20.50
C GLN A 555 -29.50 15.28 19.18
N THR A 556 -28.50 14.40 19.25
CA THR A 556 -27.88 13.81 18.08
C THR A 556 -28.84 12.90 17.32
N ALA A 557 -29.66 12.12 18.03
CA ALA A 557 -30.71 11.31 17.41
C ALA A 557 -31.67 12.17 16.57
N ARG A 558 -32.15 13.30 17.15
CA ARG A 558 -33.00 14.26 16.41
C ARG A 558 -32.29 14.88 15.21
N LEU A 559 -31.01 15.22 15.33
CA LEU A 559 -30.22 15.71 14.21
C LEU A 559 -30.14 14.68 13.08
N ILE A 560 -29.92 13.40 13.42
CA ILE A 560 -29.88 12.30 12.45
C ILE A 560 -31.24 12.14 11.74
N ASP A 561 -32.36 12.23 12.46
CA ASP A 561 -33.69 12.17 11.85
C ASP A 561 -33.92 13.32 10.86
N MET A 562 -33.48 14.54 11.20
CA MET A 562 -33.54 15.68 10.29
C MET A 562 -32.69 15.48 9.03
N ILE A 563 -31.51 14.89 9.18
CA ILE A 563 -30.63 14.55 8.05
C ILE A 563 -31.27 13.46 7.18
N GLU A 564 -31.90 12.44 7.78
CA GLU A 564 -32.59 11.38 7.05
C GLU A 564 -33.73 11.93 6.19
N GLU A 565 -34.57 12.80 6.75
CA GLU A 565 -35.64 13.46 6.02
C GLU A 565 -35.12 14.30 4.86
N GLN A 566 -33.98 14.98 5.04
CA GLN A 566 -33.34 15.70 3.95
C GLN A 566 -32.76 14.76 2.87
N ALA A 567 -32.20 13.62 3.27
CA ALA A 567 -31.63 12.62 2.36
C ALA A 567 -32.72 11.95 1.49
N LYS A 568 -33.91 11.68 2.05
CA LYS A 568 -35.07 11.13 1.33
C LYS A 568 -35.53 12.03 0.17
N LYS A 569 -35.32 13.35 0.27
CA LYS A 569 -35.71 14.33 -0.75
C LYS A 569 -34.79 14.39 -1.98
N ASN A 570 -33.73 13.57 -2.05
CA ASN A 570 -32.74 13.56 -3.14
C ASN A 570 -32.12 14.96 -3.39
N THR A 571 -31.76 15.66 -2.30
CA THR A 571 -31.12 16.98 -2.39
C THR A 571 -29.62 16.85 -2.72
N SER A 572 -29.02 17.92 -3.26
CA SER A 572 -27.56 17.99 -3.40
C SER A 572 -26.87 18.09 -2.02
N GLY A 573 -25.59 17.75 -1.96
CA GLY A 573 -24.75 17.90 -0.76
C GLY A 573 -24.75 16.69 0.19
N ASN A 574 -25.00 15.48 -0.31
CA ASN A 574 -24.97 14.24 0.50
C ASN A 574 -23.62 14.00 1.17
N ARG A 575 -22.49 14.39 0.57
CA ARG A 575 -21.16 14.31 1.22
C ARG A 575 -21.05 15.18 2.48
N LEU A 576 -21.67 16.37 2.48
CA LEU A 576 -21.73 17.23 3.66
C LEU A 576 -22.62 16.63 4.75
N LEU A 577 -23.76 16.05 4.37
CA LEU A 577 -24.65 15.38 5.32
C LEU A 577 -24.02 14.11 5.90
N LEU A 578 -23.30 13.34 5.08
CA LEU A 578 -22.53 12.17 5.52
C LEU A 578 -21.48 12.58 6.55
N GLN A 579 -20.71 13.63 6.24
CA GLN A 579 -19.76 14.20 7.19
C GLN A 579 -20.46 14.66 8.48
N ALA A 580 -21.64 15.28 8.38
CA ALA A 580 -22.38 15.73 9.57
C ALA A 580 -22.81 14.56 10.46
N VAL A 581 -23.32 13.47 9.90
CA VAL A 581 -23.66 12.27 10.69
C VAL A 581 -22.41 11.69 11.37
N SER A 582 -21.35 11.50 10.59
CA SER A 582 -20.09 10.91 11.04
C SER A 582 -19.41 11.75 12.13
N ASP A 583 -19.20 13.04 11.91
CA ASP A 583 -18.56 13.95 12.87
C ASP A 583 -19.45 14.16 14.12
N SER A 584 -20.78 14.00 14.04
CA SER A 584 -21.67 14.10 15.21
C SER A 584 -21.49 12.93 16.19
N ILE A 585 -21.33 11.71 15.67
CA ILE A 585 -21.05 10.53 16.49
C ILE A 585 -19.67 10.65 17.13
N ASP A 586 -18.65 11.01 16.33
CA ASP A 586 -17.29 11.17 16.83
C ASP A 586 -17.16 12.28 17.90
N LEU A 587 -17.99 13.32 17.81
CA LEU A 587 -18.03 14.39 18.83
C LEU A 587 -18.56 13.90 20.18
N ILE A 588 -19.51 12.96 20.20
CA ILE A 588 -20.03 12.37 21.44
C ILE A 588 -18.99 11.44 22.06
N GLU A 589 -18.40 10.57 21.25
CA GLU A 589 -17.51 9.51 21.73
C GLU A 589 -16.14 10.08 22.13
N ASN A 590 -15.61 11.03 21.36
CA ASN A 590 -14.23 11.49 21.48
C ASN A 590 -14.12 13.02 21.30
N PRO A 591 -14.73 13.85 22.18
CA PRO A 591 -14.68 15.30 22.06
C PRO A 591 -13.25 15.83 22.18
N SER A 592 -12.94 16.88 21.40
CA SER A 592 -11.71 17.67 21.56
C SER A 592 -11.89 19.06 20.97
N PRO A 593 -11.13 20.07 21.42
CA PRO A 593 -11.24 21.44 20.89
C PRO A 593 -11.08 21.52 19.37
N ARG A 594 -10.19 20.70 18.80
CA ARG A 594 -9.98 20.61 17.35
C ARG A 594 -11.21 20.05 16.63
N LYS A 595 -11.84 19.01 17.18
CA LYS A 595 -13.06 18.42 16.60
C LYS A 595 -14.25 19.34 16.73
N VAL A 596 -14.42 20.01 17.88
CA VAL A 596 -15.45 21.04 18.09
C VAL A 596 -15.33 22.15 17.03
N ASN A 597 -14.11 22.67 16.82
CA ASN A 597 -13.88 23.70 15.81
C ASN A 597 -14.11 23.19 14.37
N SER A 598 -13.69 21.97 14.06
CA SER A 598 -13.98 21.32 12.77
C SER A 598 -15.48 21.18 12.54
N TYR A 599 -16.22 20.75 13.56
CA TYR A 599 -17.67 20.57 13.54
C TYR A 599 -18.41 21.91 13.38
N LYS A 600 -17.92 22.97 14.02
CA LYS A 600 -18.38 24.36 13.81
C LYS A 600 -18.23 24.80 12.36
N ASN A 601 -17.05 24.60 11.79
CA ASN A 601 -16.80 24.91 10.38
C ASN A 601 -17.70 24.09 9.44
N LEU A 602 -17.99 22.82 9.77
CA LEU A 602 -18.92 22.00 9.02
C LEU A 602 -20.36 22.55 9.09
N ALA A 603 -20.83 22.92 10.27
CA ALA A 603 -22.15 23.53 10.45
C ALA A 603 -22.31 24.79 9.61
N ASP A 604 -21.29 25.65 9.53
CA ASP A 604 -21.32 26.84 8.68
C ASP A 604 -21.32 26.52 7.18
N ARG A 605 -20.71 25.40 6.77
CA ARG A 605 -20.71 24.95 5.36
C ARG A 605 -22.04 24.34 4.92
N LEU A 606 -22.89 23.91 5.85
CA LEU A 606 -24.24 23.43 5.52
C LEU A 606 -25.18 24.54 5.09
N GLU A 607 -24.86 25.80 5.42
CA GLU A 607 -25.61 26.98 5.05
C GLU A 607 -25.80 27.09 3.53
N VAL A 608 -27.04 27.25 3.10
CA VAL A 608 -27.39 27.51 1.71
C VAL A 608 -27.29 29.01 1.46
N LYS A 609 -26.08 29.51 1.22
CA LYS A 609 -25.87 30.91 0.84
C LYS A 609 -26.65 31.22 -0.45
N ASN A 610 -27.49 32.25 -0.39
CA ASN A 610 -28.34 32.75 -1.48
C ASN A 610 -29.18 31.65 -2.18
N PRO A 611 -30.25 31.15 -1.52
CA PRO A 611 -31.11 30.10 -2.06
C PRO A 611 -31.67 30.41 -3.45
N THR A 612 -32.05 31.66 -3.71
CA THR A 612 -32.59 32.13 -4.99
C THR A 612 -31.61 31.93 -6.15
N TRP A 613 -30.33 32.28 -5.96
CA TRP A 613 -29.30 32.08 -6.99
C TRP A 613 -28.98 30.60 -7.22
N ARG A 614 -29.01 29.76 -6.15
CA ARG A 614 -28.89 28.31 -6.32
C ARG A 614 -30.08 27.70 -7.05
N ALA A 615 -31.29 28.21 -6.84
CA ALA A 615 -32.47 27.79 -7.58
C ALA A 615 -32.33 28.11 -9.08
N ILE A 616 -31.91 29.33 -9.41
CA ILE A 616 -31.63 29.76 -10.79
C ILE A 616 -30.52 28.88 -11.42
N GLY A 617 -29.42 28.66 -10.71
CA GLY A 617 -28.34 27.76 -11.17
C GLY A 617 -28.80 26.31 -11.37
N GLY A 618 -29.71 25.82 -10.53
CA GLY A 618 -30.38 24.53 -10.70
C GLY A 618 -31.21 24.48 -11.98
N ILE A 619 -32.06 25.50 -12.22
CA ILE A 619 -32.87 25.63 -13.44
C ILE A 619 -31.99 25.68 -14.69
N MET A 620 -30.91 26.47 -14.68
CA MET A 620 -29.97 26.53 -15.81
C MET A 620 -29.33 25.17 -16.12
N LYS A 621 -28.97 24.38 -15.09
CA LYS A 621 -28.47 23.02 -15.27
C LYS A 621 -29.54 22.06 -15.81
N ILE A 622 -30.80 22.21 -15.39
CA ILE A 622 -31.93 21.45 -15.93
C ILE A 622 -32.09 21.77 -17.42
N ILE A 623 -32.14 23.06 -17.80
CA ILE A 623 -32.26 23.50 -19.20
C ILE A 623 -31.10 22.98 -20.04
N ALA A 624 -29.86 23.18 -19.60
CA ALA A 624 -28.68 22.64 -20.28
C ALA A 624 -28.75 21.11 -20.39
N GLY A 625 -29.22 20.43 -19.34
CA GLY A 625 -29.38 18.99 -19.29
C GLY A 625 -30.47 18.46 -20.22
N MET A 626 -31.55 19.21 -20.45
CA MET A 626 -32.59 18.92 -21.44
C MET A 626 -32.05 19.07 -22.87
N ILE A 627 -31.27 20.12 -23.14
CA ILE A 627 -30.64 20.34 -24.45
C ILE A 627 -29.63 19.22 -24.75
N THR A 628 -28.84 18.80 -23.76
CA THR A 628 -27.84 17.74 -23.91
C THR A 628 -28.35 16.36 -23.49
N TYR A 629 -29.66 16.15 -23.37
CA TYR A 629 -30.23 14.98 -22.69
C TYR A 629 -29.78 13.65 -23.31
N ALA A 630 -29.69 13.59 -24.64
CA ALA A 630 -29.17 12.44 -25.37
C ALA A 630 -27.70 12.08 -25.02
N PHE A 631 -26.94 13.03 -24.45
CA PHE A 631 -25.51 12.89 -24.18
C PHE A 631 -25.15 12.94 -22.69
N SER A 632 -25.98 13.53 -21.81
CA SER A 632 -25.66 13.64 -20.38
C SER A 632 -26.90 13.79 -19.48
N PRO A 633 -27.61 12.69 -19.17
CA PRO A 633 -28.70 12.70 -18.18
C PRO A 633 -28.23 13.09 -16.77
N LYS A 634 -26.94 12.98 -16.47
CA LYS A 634 -26.32 13.37 -15.19
C LYS A 634 -26.48 14.86 -14.90
N LEU A 635 -26.42 15.72 -15.92
CA LEU A 635 -26.53 17.17 -15.75
C LEU A 635 -27.94 17.57 -15.29
N LEU A 636 -28.97 16.94 -15.89
CA LEU A 636 -30.37 17.13 -15.53
C LEU A 636 -30.63 16.77 -14.06
N HIS A 637 -30.20 15.58 -13.64
CA HIS A 637 -30.36 15.11 -12.25
C HIS A 637 -29.62 16.02 -11.26
N SER A 638 -28.41 16.48 -11.61
CA SER A 638 -27.67 17.45 -10.81
C SER A 638 -28.41 18.79 -10.69
N GLY A 639 -29.04 19.26 -11.77
CA GLY A 639 -29.87 20.46 -11.77
C GLY A 639 -31.08 20.34 -10.86
N ILE A 640 -31.84 19.24 -10.97
CA ILE A 640 -32.99 18.94 -10.11
C ILE A 640 -32.58 18.89 -8.64
N ALA A 641 -31.49 18.18 -8.32
CA ALA A 641 -30.99 18.09 -6.95
C ALA A 641 -30.56 19.45 -6.38
N THR A 642 -29.93 20.30 -7.21
CA THR A 642 -29.52 21.67 -6.82
C THR A 642 -30.74 22.56 -6.55
N PHE A 643 -31.75 22.49 -7.42
CA PHE A 643 -33.00 23.23 -7.24
C PHE A 643 -33.76 22.80 -5.99
N LYS A 644 -33.90 21.48 -5.76
CA LYS A 644 -34.50 20.93 -4.53
C LYS A 644 -33.74 21.37 -3.27
N THR A 645 -32.40 21.47 -3.32
CA THR A 645 -31.63 22.01 -2.19
C THR A 645 -31.99 23.45 -1.88
N ALA A 646 -32.23 24.29 -2.89
CA ALA A 646 -32.65 25.67 -2.67
C ALA A 646 -34.04 25.76 -2.04
N GLN A 647 -34.99 24.93 -2.48
CA GLN A 647 -36.34 24.85 -1.88
C GLN A 647 -36.32 24.37 -0.43
N ASN A 648 -35.35 23.52 -0.06
CA ASN A 648 -35.20 22.99 1.30
C ASN A 648 -34.13 23.73 2.13
N ALA A 649 -33.83 24.99 1.80
CA ALA A 649 -32.82 25.78 2.51
C ALA A 649 -33.14 25.94 4.01
N GLU A 650 -34.42 26.09 4.37
CA GLU A 650 -34.84 26.23 5.77
C GLU A 650 -34.56 24.95 6.58
N GLN A 651 -34.79 23.76 6.01
CA GLN A 651 -34.47 22.51 6.70
C GLN A 651 -32.97 22.35 6.95
N ARG A 652 -32.13 22.76 5.99
CA ARG A 652 -30.67 22.82 6.19
C ARG A 652 -30.26 23.79 7.29
N LYS A 653 -30.96 24.93 7.42
CA LYS A 653 -30.75 25.88 8.51
C LYS A 653 -31.10 25.26 9.86
N GLN A 654 -32.18 24.48 9.95
CA GLN A 654 -32.54 23.76 11.17
C GLN A 654 -31.46 22.74 11.57
N ILE A 655 -30.91 21.98 10.61
CA ILE A 655 -29.77 21.07 10.85
C ILE A 655 -28.56 21.85 11.38
N GLN A 656 -28.22 22.96 10.75
CA GLN A 656 -27.13 23.84 11.21
C GLN A 656 -27.34 24.33 12.65
N LEU A 657 -28.56 24.77 12.99
CA LEU A 657 -28.89 25.22 14.35
C LEU A 657 -28.78 24.09 15.37
N ALA A 658 -29.23 22.88 15.04
CA ALA A 658 -29.09 21.71 15.90
C ALA A 658 -27.62 21.36 16.15
N MET A 659 -26.78 21.39 15.11
CA MET A 659 -25.32 21.20 15.26
C MET A 659 -24.68 22.28 16.13
N LYS A 660 -25.05 23.57 15.95
CA LYS A 660 -24.53 24.68 16.77
C LYS A 660 -24.92 24.54 18.24
N LYS A 661 -26.10 24.03 18.53
CA LYS A 661 -26.54 23.73 19.90
C LYS A 661 -25.69 22.63 20.54
N MET A 662 -25.31 21.59 19.78
CA MET A 662 -24.41 20.55 20.27
C MET A 662 -23.00 21.09 20.59
N ILE A 663 -22.52 22.07 19.82
CA ILE A 663 -21.22 22.73 20.09
C ILE A 663 -21.26 23.46 21.43
N GLN A 664 -22.26 24.31 21.65
CA GLN A 664 -22.41 25.07 22.89
C GLN A 664 -22.40 24.16 24.12
N LYS A 665 -23.12 23.04 24.05
CA LYS A 665 -23.18 22.09 25.16
C LYS A 665 -21.85 21.39 25.45
N ASN A 666 -21.06 21.06 24.42
CA ASN A 666 -19.71 20.51 24.63
C ASN A 666 -18.75 21.56 25.22
N GLU A 667 -18.86 22.82 24.81
CA GLU A 667 -18.07 23.93 25.37
C GLU A 667 -18.43 24.18 26.84
N GLU A 668 -19.71 24.09 27.21
CA GLU A 668 -20.19 24.24 28.60
C GLU A 668 -19.69 23.11 29.53
N GLU A 669 -19.58 21.87 29.03
CA GLU A 669 -19.10 20.72 29.79
C GLU A 669 -17.57 20.73 30.00
N GLU A 670 -16.78 21.28 29.06
CA GLU A 670 -15.32 21.48 29.24
C GLU A 670 -14.98 22.58 30.25
N ILE A 671 -15.90 23.54 30.49
CA ILE A 671 -15.67 24.68 31.39
C ILE A 671 -15.92 24.32 32.87
N GLN A 672 -16.52 23.17 33.20
CA GLN A 672 -16.66 22.72 34.60
C GLN A 672 -15.41 21.95 35.07
N PRO A 673 -14.51 22.54 35.89
CA PRO A 673 -13.33 21.84 36.40
C PRO A 673 -13.73 21.13 37.69
N GLY A 674 -13.91 19.80 37.67
CA GLY A 674 -14.26 19.09 38.92
C GLY A 674 -14.22 17.57 38.95
N HIS A 675 -14.34 16.85 37.84
CA HIS A 675 -14.39 15.38 37.88
C HIS A 675 -13.45 14.73 36.86
N SER A 676 -12.14 14.89 37.09
CA SER A 676 -11.15 13.95 36.56
C SER A 676 -11.16 12.68 37.41
N THR A 677 -11.86 11.65 36.95
CA THR A 677 -11.67 10.27 37.42
C THR A 677 -10.25 9.82 37.04
N PRO A 678 -9.52 9.09 37.91
CA PRO A 678 -8.17 8.65 37.59
C PRO A 678 -8.21 7.58 36.50
N ILE A 679 -7.41 7.77 35.46
CA ILE A 679 -7.08 6.73 34.49
C ILE A 679 -6.24 5.69 35.23
N VAL A 680 -6.81 4.50 35.46
CA VAL A 680 -6.03 3.32 35.84
C VAL A 680 -5.36 2.81 34.56
N GLY A 681 -4.03 2.71 34.60
CA GLY A 681 -3.17 2.43 33.45
C GLY A 681 -3.10 0.97 33.02
#